data_AF-A0A3M1ZHH9-F1
#
_entry.id   AF-A0A3M1ZHH9-F1
#
_cell.length_a   1.000
_cell.length_b   1.000
_cell.length_c   1.000
_cell.angle_alpha   90.00
_cell.angle_beta   90.00
_cell.angle_gamma   90.00
#
_symmetry.space_group_name_H-M   'P 1'
#
loop_
_entity.id
_entity.type
_entity.pdbx_description
1 polymer ?
#
loop_
_entity_poly.entity_id
_entity_poly.type
_entity_poly.pdbx_seq_one_letter_code
_entity_poly.pdbx_strand_id
1 'polypeptide(L)'
;FTLSTTGLDSKYVCWWIRAADKSGNLNNTMPYQCFQIQDTRAPWWSANSTTTPVAGYAVEHRTYWQDYGGLAGYIFSFDNCTGTFVNDSYVSLSGTAAWVNVTKVTNHTEGCTARWQVWVNDTAGNLNASRVFSYKTIKNDPPKWFNNMTNLTLAGWAVKHSTYWTDDVGMSGYIFSFHNGVNKTEHNISSELHGRLTVEKMGTGFLVQQGDYLFTGTDEFIPLRFPVDPSQSVALMQNLMFQENVTAGSTGDPAMNSDNALATVYVYNSTHLRIQRGSSADGPIRVGWQVLEALDNEFSVQRGELTLSGETATILQATLPRPVRWKDAMAWHYIRTTYTGNDGRVTQFYSNVTDNTTIQFERQSASSITGAIRWVVIEWNRSKIGGFYKGYTTGYGPDTAPFLDTIGGTITPSQSILIFQTHAIGDDGLDTSTTAGYIYNSTHVAFHNYASSFTRGVKWYVIDFGANVGNKLTSGMETWSTTGNLTESPLSPAVQITRSLAWLSRSSNGDGTAKPRHTQWWNIHGNSTHATSFHYERRYTGQAGEIRWEVLELPRNTAETNKTPHLYDNVLNGTLYEFIKNVTVTVHITDYITAGSTRRGNANPDIWVEFYNGAGWTGVPLGITGTGNFSVSIQDPTVLQAWGNQNNRDLRLRAINMDEFNITDYDLIAGDEVWVSIDSEREMFNSSWVP
;
A
#
# COMPACT_ATOMS: atom_id res chain seq x y z
N PHE A 1 -22.45 -65.02 -62.38
CA PHE A 1 -23.07 -63.70 -62.12
C PHE A 1 -22.08 -62.64 -62.54
N THR A 2 -22.54 -61.53 -63.09
CA THR A 2 -21.68 -60.39 -63.47
C THR A 2 -22.11 -59.21 -62.60
N LEU A 3 -21.18 -58.58 -61.90
CA LEU A 3 -21.42 -57.43 -61.03
C LEU A 3 -20.56 -56.27 -61.51
N SER A 4 -21.16 -55.09 -61.68
CA SER A 4 -20.43 -53.85 -61.95
C SER A 4 -19.96 -53.25 -60.63
N THR A 5 -18.66 -53.09 -60.45
CA THR A 5 -18.09 -52.44 -59.25
C THR A 5 -18.00 -50.93 -59.48
N THR A 6 -18.78 -50.13 -58.74
CA THR A 6 -18.87 -48.67 -58.92
C THR A 6 -18.09 -47.89 -57.85
N GLY A 7 -16.97 -48.41 -57.33
CA GLY A 7 -16.35 -47.89 -56.12
C GLY A 7 -14.87 -47.51 -56.26
N LEU A 8 -14.59 -46.23 -56.01
CA LEU A 8 -13.42 -45.62 -55.38
C LEU A 8 -12.09 -46.40 -55.43
N ASP A 9 -11.06 -45.73 -55.95
CA ASP A 9 -9.70 -46.25 -56.02
C ASP A 9 -9.24 -46.86 -54.69
N SER A 10 -8.49 -47.96 -54.80
CA SER A 10 -7.86 -48.59 -53.65
C SER A 10 -8.79 -49.22 -52.61
N LYS A 11 -10.07 -49.43 -52.95
CA LYS A 11 -10.99 -50.28 -52.18
C LYS A 11 -10.94 -51.73 -52.67
N TYR A 12 -10.98 -52.66 -51.71
CA TYR A 12 -11.06 -54.10 -51.98
C TYR A 12 -12.52 -54.53 -52.15
N VAL A 13 -12.82 -55.20 -53.26
CA VAL A 13 -14.08 -55.93 -53.43
C VAL A 13 -13.80 -57.39 -53.11
N CYS A 14 -14.48 -57.89 -52.07
CA CYS A 14 -14.39 -59.27 -51.64
C CYS A 14 -15.69 -60.01 -51.97
N TRP A 15 -15.57 -61.26 -52.44
CA TRP A 15 -16.73 -62.10 -52.73
C TRP A 15 -16.52 -63.54 -52.26
N TRP A 16 -17.64 -64.24 -52.09
CA TRP A 16 -17.72 -65.66 -51.74
C TRP A 16 -19.09 -66.20 -52.17
N ILE A 17 -19.19 -67.51 -52.35
CA ILE A 17 -20.43 -68.19 -52.73
C ILE A 17 -20.82 -69.15 -51.61
N ARG A 18 -22.10 -69.13 -51.23
CA ARG A 18 -22.72 -70.10 -50.33
C ARG A 18 -23.77 -70.88 -51.11
N ALA A 19 -23.68 -72.21 -51.08
CA ALA A 19 -24.59 -73.11 -51.76
C ALA A 19 -25.26 -74.05 -50.74
N ALA A 20 -26.54 -74.36 -50.98
CA ALA A 20 -27.31 -75.33 -50.22
C ALA A 20 -27.63 -76.55 -51.09
N ASP A 21 -27.61 -77.75 -50.52
CA ASP A 21 -28.29 -78.89 -51.15
C ASP A 21 -29.81 -78.85 -50.90
N LYS A 22 -30.56 -79.78 -51.53
CA LYS A 22 -32.03 -79.88 -51.38
C LYS A 22 -32.48 -80.25 -49.97
N SER A 23 -31.58 -80.76 -49.14
CA SER A 23 -31.81 -81.09 -47.74
C SER A 23 -31.51 -79.90 -46.81
N GLY A 24 -31.05 -78.77 -47.37
CA GLY A 24 -30.77 -77.55 -46.64
C GLY A 24 -29.37 -77.47 -46.05
N ASN A 25 -28.46 -78.40 -46.37
CA ASN A 25 -27.09 -78.35 -45.88
C ASN A 25 -26.32 -77.25 -46.61
N LEU A 26 -25.75 -76.30 -45.87
CA LEU A 26 -25.03 -75.15 -46.42
C LEU A 26 -23.52 -75.37 -46.41
N ASN A 27 -22.85 -75.02 -47.50
CA ASN A 27 -21.40 -74.89 -47.55
C ASN A 27 -20.97 -73.61 -48.27
N ASN A 28 -19.77 -73.13 -47.93
CA ASN A 28 -19.22 -71.85 -48.32
C ASN A 28 -17.89 -72.07 -49.04
N THR A 29 -17.60 -71.27 -50.06
CA THR A 29 -16.21 -71.14 -50.54
C THR A 29 -15.39 -70.43 -49.46
N MET A 30 -14.32 -71.03 -48.91
CA MET A 30 -13.38 -70.38 -47.98
C MET A 30 -11.99 -70.19 -48.61
N PRO A 31 -11.23 -69.12 -48.27
CA PRO A 31 -11.62 -67.82 -47.67
C PRO A 31 -12.01 -66.77 -48.75
N TYR A 32 -12.42 -65.55 -48.32
CA TYR A 32 -12.83 -64.44 -49.21
C TYR A 32 -11.81 -64.18 -50.33
N GLN A 33 -12.25 -64.18 -51.59
CA GLN A 33 -11.42 -63.69 -52.69
C GLN A 33 -11.64 -62.18 -52.83
N CYS A 34 -10.57 -61.41 -52.66
CA CYS A 34 -10.59 -59.96 -52.77
C CYS A 34 -9.68 -59.49 -53.91
N PHE A 35 -10.11 -58.45 -54.63
CA PHE A 35 -9.27 -57.71 -55.58
C PHE A 35 -9.46 -56.20 -55.39
N GLN A 36 -8.43 -55.42 -55.74
CA GLN A 36 -8.43 -53.96 -55.63
C GLN A 36 -8.97 -53.34 -56.92
N ILE A 37 -9.83 -52.33 -56.79
CA ILE A 37 -10.28 -51.51 -57.92
C ILE A 37 -9.21 -50.44 -58.20
N GLN A 38 -8.86 -50.25 -59.48
CA GLN A 38 -7.99 -49.16 -59.94
C GLN A 38 -8.82 -48.10 -60.66
N ASP A 39 -8.64 -46.82 -60.29
CA ASP A 39 -9.20 -45.71 -61.05
C ASP A 39 -8.32 -45.34 -62.25
N THR A 40 -8.93 -45.29 -63.44
CA THR A 40 -8.26 -44.98 -64.71
C THR A 40 -8.82 -43.71 -65.37
N ARG A 41 -9.70 -42.96 -64.71
CA ARG A 41 -10.35 -41.77 -65.29
C ARG A 41 -9.79 -40.52 -64.65
N ALA A 42 -9.33 -39.59 -65.48
CA ALA A 42 -8.88 -38.29 -64.98
C ALA A 42 -10.04 -37.38 -64.51
N PRO A 43 -9.78 -36.42 -63.61
CA PRO A 43 -10.76 -35.43 -63.18
C PRO A 43 -11.36 -34.62 -64.33
N TRP A 44 -12.58 -34.10 -64.18
CA TRP A 44 -13.21 -33.16 -65.13
C TRP A 44 -13.61 -31.86 -64.44
N TRP A 45 -13.74 -30.78 -65.21
CA TRP A 45 -14.01 -29.43 -64.69
C TRP A 45 -15.27 -28.79 -65.26
N SER A 46 -15.80 -27.79 -64.53
CA SER A 46 -16.94 -26.96 -64.92
C SER A 46 -16.90 -25.57 -64.22
N ALA A 47 -17.90 -24.72 -64.51
CA ALA A 47 -18.21 -23.48 -63.79
C ALA A 47 -17.03 -22.50 -63.59
N ASN A 48 -16.38 -22.07 -64.67
CA ASN A 48 -15.30 -21.09 -64.58
C ASN A 48 -15.81 -19.66 -64.31
N SER A 49 -15.12 -18.90 -63.47
CA SER A 49 -15.41 -17.47 -63.25
C SER A 49 -14.17 -16.65 -62.89
N THR A 50 -14.26 -15.33 -63.06
CA THR A 50 -13.22 -14.35 -62.72
C THR A 50 -13.88 -13.09 -62.14
N THR A 51 -13.32 -12.52 -61.07
CA THR A 51 -13.82 -11.24 -60.51
C THR A 51 -13.39 -10.04 -61.36
N THR A 52 -13.89 -8.84 -61.03
CA THR A 52 -13.64 -7.61 -61.80
C THR A 52 -12.13 -7.38 -62.01
N PRO A 53 -11.65 -7.37 -63.27
CA PRO A 53 -10.22 -7.41 -63.54
C PRO A 53 -9.56 -6.04 -63.55
N VAL A 54 -9.52 -5.34 -62.41
CA VAL A 54 -8.90 -4.00 -62.33
C VAL A 54 -7.37 -4.12 -62.40
N ALA A 55 -6.75 -3.35 -63.30
CA ALA A 55 -5.30 -3.33 -63.54
C ALA A 55 -4.52 -3.01 -62.26
N GLY A 56 -3.54 -3.84 -61.90
CA GLY A 56 -2.74 -3.66 -60.68
C GLY A 56 -3.42 -4.12 -59.39
N TYR A 57 -4.65 -4.62 -59.45
CA TYR A 57 -5.37 -5.15 -58.28
C TYR A 57 -5.52 -6.68 -58.35
N ALA A 58 -5.88 -7.25 -57.20
CA ALA A 58 -6.12 -8.67 -57.01
C ALA A 58 -7.40 -9.12 -57.73
N VAL A 59 -7.27 -10.15 -58.57
CA VAL A 59 -8.36 -10.78 -59.33
C VAL A 59 -8.41 -12.25 -58.96
N GLU A 60 -9.61 -12.74 -58.65
CA GLU A 60 -9.85 -14.13 -58.25
C GLU A 60 -10.31 -14.95 -59.45
N HIS A 61 -9.75 -16.15 -59.58
CA HIS A 61 -10.00 -17.11 -60.64
C HIS A 61 -10.56 -18.39 -60.04
N ARG A 62 -11.68 -18.90 -60.58
CA ARG A 62 -12.35 -20.08 -60.02
C ARG A 62 -12.66 -21.13 -61.08
N THR A 63 -12.45 -22.41 -60.76
CA THR A 63 -12.99 -23.56 -61.51
C THR A 63 -13.45 -24.65 -60.56
N TYR A 64 -14.54 -25.35 -60.91
CA TYR A 64 -15.03 -26.49 -60.14
C TYR A 64 -14.56 -27.80 -60.77
N TRP A 65 -14.01 -28.71 -59.97
CA TRP A 65 -13.45 -29.98 -60.40
C TRP A 65 -14.14 -31.16 -59.73
N GLN A 66 -14.26 -32.27 -60.44
CA GLN A 66 -14.91 -33.49 -59.99
C GLN A 66 -14.15 -34.72 -60.47
N ASP A 67 -14.22 -35.79 -59.69
CA ASP A 67 -13.65 -37.09 -60.00
C ASP A 67 -14.40 -38.22 -59.25
N TYR A 68 -14.40 -39.42 -59.80
CA TYR A 68 -15.00 -40.60 -59.19
C TYR A 68 -14.11 -41.26 -58.13
N GLY A 69 -12.78 -41.30 -58.32
CA GLY A 69 -11.82 -41.88 -57.36
C GLY A 69 -11.39 -40.93 -56.25
N GLY A 70 -11.38 -39.64 -56.53
CA GLY A 70 -11.12 -38.57 -55.57
C GLY A 70 -9.92 -37.72 -55.97
N LEU A 71 -10.03 -36.41 -55.77
CA LEU A 71 -9.03 -35.41 -56.14
C LEU A 71 -7.81 -35.42 -55.20
N ALA A 72 -6.62 -35.12 -55.73
CA ALA A 72 -5.38 -35.04 -54.96
C ALA A 72 -4.76 -33.63 -54.93
N GLY A 73 -4.82 -32.86 -56.01
CA GLY A 73 -4.29 -31.50 -56.02
C GLY A 73 -4.29 -30.81 -57.36
N TYR A 74 -3.80 -29.57 -57.38
CA TYR A 74 -3.79 -28.73 -58.56
C TYR A 74 -2.56 -27.84 -58.68
N ILE A 75 -2.30 -27.39 -59.91
CA ILE A 75 -1.34 -26.34 -60.26
C ILE A 75 -2.09 -25.27 -61.06
N PHE A 76 -2.03 -24.03 -60.57
CA PHE A 76 -2.57 -22.87 -61.30
C PHE A 76 -1.49 -22.28 -62.20
N SER A 77 -1.86 -21.95 -63.43
CA SER A 77 -0.95 -21.40 -64.44
C SER A 77 -1.47 -20.04 -64.89
N PHE A 78 -0.63 -19.01 -64.80
CA PHE A 78 -1.02 -17.63 -65.02
C PHE A 78 -0.08 -16.93 -66.00
N ASP A 79 -0.65 -16.29 -67.00
CA ASP A 79 0.03 -15.32 -67.86
C ASP A 79 -0.50 -13.92 -67.54
N ASN A 80 0.33 -13.14 -66.87
CA ASN A 80 0.00 -11.79 -66.44
C ASN A 80 0.38 -10.73 -67.50
N CYS A 81 -0.18 -10.87 -68.70
CA CYS A 81 0.10 -10.00 -69.84
C CYS A 81 1.54 -10.06 -70.36
N THR A 82 2.24 -11.18 -70.18
CA THR A 82 3.62 -11.38 -70.67
C THR A 82 3.66 -12.18 -71.96
N GLY A 83 2.57 -12.88 -72.30
CA GLY A 83 2.54 -13.82 -73.42
C GLY A 83 2.99 -15.23 -73.05
N THR A 84 3.44 -15.46 -71.81
CA THR A 84 3.95 -16.74 -71.31
C THR A 84 3.31 -17.14 -69.99
N PHE A 85 3.04 -18.44 -69.82
CA PHE A 85 2.45 -18.99 -68.61
C PHE A 85 3.53 -19.28 -67.55
N VAL A 86 3.27 -18.85 -66.32
CA VAL A 86 4.03 -19.22 -65.13
C VAL A 86 3.16 -20.11 -64.25
N ASN A 87 3.69 -21.27 -63.86
CA ASN A 87 3.00 -22.21 -62.98
C ASN A 87 3.28 -21.90 -61.51
N ASP A 88 2.23 -21.96 -60.70
CA ASP A 88 2.31 -21.94 -59.24
C ASP A 88 2.82 -23.27 -58.68
N SER A 89 3.15 -23.27 -57.39
CA SER A 89 3.41 -24.51 -56.66
C SER A 89 2.15 -25.38 -56.56
N TYR A 90 2.35 -26.68 -56.45
CA TYR A 90 1.27 -27.65 -56.25
C TYR A 90 0.50 -27.38 -54.95
N VAL A 91 -0.83 -27.45 -55.00
CA VAL A 91 -1.74 -27.28 -53.86
C VAL A 91 -2.62 -28.51 -53.73
N SER A 92 -2.71 -29.08 -52.53
CA SER A 92 -3.54 -30.26 -52.26
C SER A 92 -5.04 -29.98 -52.41
N LEU A 93 -5.76 -30.90 -53.04
CA LEU A 93 -7.22 -30.99 -53.10
C LEU A 93 -7.65 -32.31 -52.45
N SER A 94 -8.92 -32.40 -52.06
CA SER A 94 -9.48 -33.63 -51.50
C SER A 94 -10.96 -33.74 -51.82
N GLY A 95 -11.53 -34.93 -51.60
CA GLY A 95 -12.92 -35.25 -51.92
C GLY A 95 -13.12 -35.60 -53.40
N THR A 96 -14.34 -35.97 -53.76
CA THR A 96 -14.72 -36.30 -55.15
C THR A 96 -15.14 -35.07 -55.97
N ALA A 97 -15.21 -33.91 -55.33
CA ALA A 97 -15.45 -32.64 -56.01
C ALA A 97 -14.98 -31.45 -55.16
N ALA A 98 -14.38 -30.43 -55.78
CA ALA A 98 -13.85 -29.26 -55.09
C ALA A 98 -13.71 -28.04 -56.00
N TRP A 99 -13.71 -26.86 -55.40
CA TRP A 99 -13.38 -25.60 -56.08
C TRP A 99 -11.87 -25.33 -56.01
N VAL A 100 -11.30 -24.95 -57.14
CA VAL A 100 -9.99 -24.28 -57.20
C VAL A 100 -10.23 -22.79 -57.27
N ASN A 101 -9.76 -22.05 -56.27
CA ASN A 101 -9.87 -20.60 -56.17
C ASN A 101 -8.47 -19.99 -56.01
N VAL A 102 -8.04 -19.16 -56.95
CA VAL A 102 -6.70 -18.53 -56.92
C VAL A 102 -6.79 -17.04 -57.23
N THR A 103 -6.24 -16.23 -56.34
CA THR A 103 -6.19 -14.77 -56.49
C THR A 103 -4.81 -14.34 -56.97
N LYS A 104 -4.76 -13.57 -58.07
CA LYS A 104 -3.52 -13.00 -58.61
C LYS A 104 -3.68 -11.49 -58.82
N VAL A 105 -2.63 -10.74 -58.50
CA VAL A 105 -2.56 -9.32 -58.86
C VAL A 105 -2.27 -9.21 -60.34
N THR A 106 -3.13 -8.50 -61.07
CA THR A 106 -2.95 -8.29 -62.51
C THR A 106 -1.90 -7.23 -62.81
N ASN A 107 -1.36 -7.25 -64.02
CA ASN A 107 -0.44 -6.23 -64.50
C ASN A 107 -1.09 -4.83 -64.41
N HIS A 108 -0.30 -3.81 -64.11
CA HIS A 108 -0.75 -2.41 -64.04
C HIS A 108 -1.13 -1.83 -65.42
N THR A 109 -0.80 -2.53 -66.51
CA THR A 109 -1.14 -2.11 -67.87
C THR A 109 -2.62 -2.32 -68.14
N GLU A 110 -3.35 -1.25 -68.45
CA GLU A 110 -4.77 -1.30 -68.83
C GLU A 110 -4.96 -1.97 -70.21
N GLY A 111 -6.06 -2.70 -70.38
CA GLY A 111 -6.46 -3.31 -71.64
C GLY A 111 -5.58 -4.51 -72.07
N CYS A 112 -4.60 -4.89 -71.25
CA CYS A 112 -3.73 -6.02 -71.52
C CYS A 112 -4.46 -7.35 -71.29
N THR A 113 -4.09 -8.39 -72.03
CA THR A 113 -4.76 -9.70 -71.96
C THR A 113 -4.06 -10.59 -70.95
N ALA A 114 -4.72 -10.87 -69.83
CA ALA A 114 -4.30 -11.90 -68.88
C ALA A 114 -4.95 -13.24 -69.25
N ARG A 115 -4.21 -14.34 -69.05
CA ARG A 115 -4.68 -15.69 -69.36
C ARG A 115 -4.39 -16.64 -68.20
N TRP A 116 -5.23 -17.66 -68.02
CA TRP A 116 -5.07 -18.60 -66.93
C TRP A 116 -5.62 -20.00 -67.26
N GLN A 117 -5.08 -21.03 -66.61
CA GLN A 117 -5.56 -22.41 -66.68
C GLN A 117 -5.20 -23.17 -65.40
N VAL A 118 -5.85 -24.30 -65.15
CA VAL A 118 -5.65 -25.13 -63.96
C VAL A 118 -5.38 -26.57 -64.37
N TRP A 119 -4.36 -27.18 -63.80
CA TRP A 119 -4.05 -28.60 -63.92
C TRP A 119 -4.47 -29.31 -62.63
N VAL A 120 -5.20 -30.41 -62.69
CA VAL A 120 -5.67 -31.15 -61.51
C VAL A 120 -5.41 -32.64 -61.67
N ASN A 121 -4.85 -33.25 -60.64
CA ASN A 121 -4.68 -34.70 -60.54
C ASN A 121 -5.59 -35.31 -59.48
N ASP A 122 -5.95 -36.57 -59.70
CA ASP A 122 -6.62 -37.41 -58.71
C ASP A 122 -5.64 -38.21 -57.85
N THR A 123 -6.21 -38.94 -56.89
CA THR A 123 -5.50 -39.83 -55.95
C THR A 123 -4.89 -41.07 -56.60
N ALA A 124 -5.33 -41.45 -57.80
CA ALA A 124 -4.75 -42.53 -58.61
C ALA A 124 -3.61 -42.03 -59.52
N GLY A 125 -3.40 -40.71 -59.57
CA GLY A 125 -2.36 -40.05 -60.37
C GLY A 125 -2.77 -39.70 -61.80
N ASN A 126 -4.04 -39.82 -62.17
CA ASN A 126 -4.50 -39.35 -63.48
C ASN A 126 -4.62 -37.82 -63.47
N LEU A 127 -4.18 -37.16 -64.54
CA LEU A 127 -4.06 -35.70 -64.66
C LEU A 127 -4.96 -35.17 -65.78
N ASN A 128 -5.64 -34.05 -65.55
CA ASN A 128 -6.34 -33.28 -66.58
C ASN A 128 -6.11 -31.77 -66.41
N ALA A 129 -6.39 -30.98 -67.45
CA ALA A 129 -6.26 -29.53 -67.45
C ALA A 129 -7.55 -28.84 -67.89
N SER A 130 -7.80 -27.64 -67.35
CA SER A 130 -8.81 -26.75 -67.88
C SER A 130 -8.42 -26.25 -69.27
N ARG A 131 -9.37 -25.67 -70.00
CA ARG A 131 -9.01 -24.80 -71.13
C ARG A 131 -8.27 -23.56 -70.62
N VAL A 132 -7.62 -22.85 -71.54
CA VAL A 132 -7.09 -21.51 -71.28
C VAL A 132 -8.25 -20.50 -71.29
N PHE A 133 -8.42 -19.79 -70.17
CA PHE A 133 -9.33 -18.66 -70.03
C PHE A 133 -8.57 -17.34 -70.19
N SER A 134 -9.26 -16.27 -70.56
CA SER A 134 -8.65 -14.96 -70.76
C SER A 134 -9.59 -13.80 -70.44
N TYR A 135 -9.05 -12.68 -69.98
CA TYR A 135 -9.75 -11.41 -69.77
C TYR A 135 -8.83 -10.21 -70.03
N LYS A 136 -9.42 -9.02 -70.16
CA LYS A 136 -8.68 -7.75 -70.25
C LYS A 136 -8.72 -6.99 -68.93
N THR A 137 -7.62 -6.36 -68.55
CA THR A 137 -7.56 -5.47 -67.39
C THR A 137 -8.33 -4.16 -67.63
N ILE A 138 -9.01 -3.63 -66.61
CA ILE A 138 -9.79 -2.38 -66.66
C ILE A 138 -9.24 -1.33 -65.69
N LYS A 139 -9.60 -0.06 -65.89
CA LYS A 139 -9.20 1.09 -65.06
C LYS A 139 -10.08 1.26 -63.81
N ASN A 140 -9.56 1.93 -62.78
CA ASN A 140 -10.28 2.38 -61.58
C ASN A 140 -9.62 3.65 -61.02
N ASP A 141 -9.94 4.81 -61.58
CA ASP A 141 -9.52 6.11 -61.03
C ASP A 141 -10.52 6.57 -59.94
N PRO A 142 -10.09 7.27 -58.87
CA PRO A 142 -11.03 7.92 -57.95
C PRO A 142 -11.91 8.97 -58.67
N PRO A 143 -13.10 9.29 -58.15
CA PRO A 143 -13.95 10.35 -58.70
C PRO A 143 -13.20 11.68 -58.78
N LYS A 144 -13.24 12.32 -59.94
CA LYS A 144 -12.63 13.63 -60.18
C LYS A 144 -13.72 14.69 -60.19
N TRP A 145 -13.42 15.88 -59.68
CA TRP A 145 -14.34 17.01 -59.65
C TRP A 145 -13.81 18.22 -60.41
N PHE A 146 -14.73 19.04 -60.92
CA PHE A 146 -14.46 20.33 -61.55
C PHE A 146 -15.68 21.27 -61.46
N ASN A 147 -15.58 22.49 -62.00
CA ASN A 147 -16.66 23.49 -62.03
C ASN A 147 -17.28 23.79 -60.65
N ASN A 148 -16.45 24.09 -59.64
CA ASN A 148 -16.96 24.55 -58.35
C ASN A 148 -17.61 25.94 -58.48
N MET A 149 -18.88 26.04 -58.11
CA MET A 149 -19.67 27.25 -58.20
C MET A 149 -20.59 27.44 -56.99
N THR A 150 -20.80 28.71 -56.62
CA THR A 150 -21.79 29.19 -55.65
C THR A 150 -22.60 30.31 -56.28
N ASN A 151 -23.92 30.31 -56.08
CA ASN A 151 -24.81 31.24 -56.80
C ASN A 151 -25.07 32.59 -56.11
N LEU A 152 -24.89 32.70 -54.78
CA LEU A 152 -25.25 33.86 -53.96
C LEU A 152 -24.36 33.93 -52.71
N THR A 153 -24.21 35.13 -52.14
CA THR A 153 -23.46 35.38 -50.89
C THR A 153 -24.23 36.27 -49.89
N LEU A 154 -25.53 36.50 -50.12
CA LEU A 154 -26.37 37.33 -49.25
C LEU A 154 -26.78 36.56 -47.98
N ALA A 155 -26.56 37.16 -46.81
CA ALA A 155 -26.92 36.56 -45.52
C ALA A 155 -28.44 36.29 -45.42
N GLY A 156 -28.81 35.12 -44.89
CA GLY A 156 -30.20 34.71 -44.69
C GLY A 156 -30.93 34.17 -45.92
N TRP A 157 -30.30 34.16 -47.10
CA TRP A 157 -30.85 33.59 -48.33
C TRP A 157 -30.31 32.20 -48.62
N ALA A 158 -31.10 31.37 -49.31
CA ALA A 158 -30.65 30.04 -49.72
C ALA A 158 -29.51 30.14 -50.76
N VAL A 159 -28.37 29.53 -50.45
CA VAL A 159 -27.21 29.43 -51.34
C VAL A 159 -27.15 28.04 -51.94
N LYS A 160 -27.01 27.96 -53.27
CA LYS A 160 -26.75 26.73 -54.00
C LYS A 160 -25.24 26.55 -54.12
N HIS A 161 -24.76 25.42 -53.63
CA HIS A 161 -23.40 24.92 -53.84
C HIS A 161 -23.43 23.83 -54.90
N SER A 162 -22.53 23.90 -55.88
CA SER A 162 -22.46 22.88 -56.92
C SER A 162 -21.04 22.62 -57.37
N THR A 163 -20.74 21.34 -57.55
CA THR A 163 -19.53 20.83 -58.20
C THR A 163 -19.95 19.78 -59.21
N TYR A 164 -19.19 19.62 -60.28
CA TYR A 164 -19.41 18.59 -61.29
C TYR A 164 -18.43 17.45 -61.06
N TRP A 165 -18.92 16.21 -61.02
CA TRP A 165 -18.12 15.02 -60.73
C TRP A 165 -18.15 14.03 -61.90
N THR A 166 -17.02 13.38 -62.15
CA THR A 166 -16.85 12.31 -63.15
C THR A 166 -16.11 11.15 -62.56
N ASP A 167 -16.51 9.94 -62.94
CA ASP A 167 -15.91 8.69 -62.50
C ASP A 167 -15.96 7.67 -63.65
N ASP A 168 -14.99 6.74 -63.71
CA ASP A 168 -14.89 5.74 -64.78
C ASP A 168 -15.73 4.48 -64.52
N VAL A 169 -16.19 4.25 -63.28
CA VAL A 169 -16.98 3.08 -62.86
C VAL A 169 -18.37 3.44 -62.30
N GLY A 170 -18.63 4.71 -62.02
CA GLY A 170 -19.90 5.25 -61.55
C GLY A 170 -19.86 5.71 -60.09
N MET A 171 -20.69 6.71 -59.74
CA MET A 171 -20.75 7.29 -58.40
C MET A 171 -21.89 6.69 -57.57
N SER A 172 -21.70 6.56 -56.25
CA SER A 172 -22.67 5.98 -55.32
C SER A 172 -23.25 6.96 -54.29
N GLY A 173 -22.78 8.21 -54.29
CA GLY A 173 -23.27 9.27 -53.41
C GLY A 173 -22.21 10.29 -52.98
N TYR A 174 -22.60 11.24 -52.13
CA TYR A 174 -21.75 12.28 -51.56
C TYR A 174 -22.15 12.68 -50.14
N ILE A 175 -21.21 13.29 -49.41
CA ILE A 175 -21.46 14.01 -48.15
C ILE A 175 -21.12 15.47 -48.40
N PHE A 176 -22.06 16.38 -48.13
CA PHE A 176 -21.82 17.82 -48.18
C PHE A 176 -21.52 18.33 -46.78
N SER A 177 -20.38 18.98 -46.60
CA SER A 177 -19.99 19.59 -45.32
C SER A 177 -19.92 21.10 -45.47
N PHE A 178 -20.54 21.86 -44.58
CA PHE A 178 -20.57 23.33 -44.67
C PHE A 178 -20.29 23.99 -43.32
N HIS A 179 -19.61 25.13 -43.34
CA HIS A 179 -19.48 26.05 -42.19
C HIS A 179 -20.46 27.20 -42.40
N ASN A 180 -21.32 27.49 -41.40
CA ASN A 180 -22.35 28.52 -41.51
C ASN A 180 -21.97 29.85 -40.83
N GLY A 181 -20.68 30.17 -40.77
CA GLY A 181 -20.17 31.40 -40.16
C GLY A 181 -20.18 31.42 -38.62
N VAL A 182 -20.75 30.40 -37.96
CA VAL A 182 -20.76 30.24 -36.51
C VAL A 182 -20.45 28.77 -36.19
N ASN A 183 -19.45 28.55 -35.33
CA ASN A 183 -19.15 27.22 -34.82
C ASN A 183 -20.29 26.74 -33.93
N LYS A 184 -20.67 25.47 -34.01
CA LYS A 184 -21.59 24.91 -33.02
C LYS A 184 -20.80 24.56 -31.78
N THR A 185 -21.19 25.12 -30.65
CA THR A 185 -20.65 24.76 -29.33
C THR A 185 -21.50 23.63 -28.72
N GLU A 186 -20.84 22.70 -28.06
CA GLU A 186 -21.45 21.68 -27.23
C GLU A 186 -20.76 21.68 -25.87
N HIS A 187 -21.55 21.96 -24.84
CA HIS A 187 -21.13 21.97 -23.46
C HIS A 187 -21.54 20.64 -22.83
N ASN A 188 -20.56 19.74 -22.70
CA ASN A 188 -20.78 18.43 -22.10
C ASN A 188 -20.41 18.47 -20.63
N ILE A 189 -21.28 17.93 -19.77
CA ILE A 189 -21.01 17.77 -18.34
C ILE A 189 -21.03 16.28 -18.05
N SER A 190 -20.01 15.81 -17.34
CA SER A 190 -19.99 14.46 -16.77
C SER A 190 -21.19 14.23 -15.85
N SER A 191 -21.63 12.98 -15.73
CA SER A 191 -22.43 12.59 -14.56
C SER A 191 -21.60 12.84 -13.30
N GLU A 192 -22.26 13.08 -12.17
CA GLU A 192 -21.61 13.24 -10.87
C GLU A 192 -20.57 12.13 -10.64
N LEU A 193 -19.29 12.51 -10.54
CA LEU A 193 -18.21 11.57 -10.32
C LEU A 193 -18.11 11.37 -8.81
N HIS A 194 -18.76 10.32 -8.32
CA HIS A 194 -18.78 10.00 -6.90
C HIS A 194 -17.40 9.52 -6.46
N GLY A 195 -16.76 10.27 -5.57
CA GLY A 195 -15.46 9.95 -5.02
C GLY A 195 -15.22 10.75 -3.75
N ARG A 196 -15.37 10.11 -2.59
CA ARG A 196 -15.00 10.72 -1.31
C ARG A 196 -13.48 10.88 -1.27
N LEU A 197 -13.03 12.10 -1.43
CA LEU A 197 -11.64 12.49 -1.22
C LEU A 197 -11.48 12.90 0.25
N THR A 198 -10.63 12.21 1.00
CA THR A 198 -10.23 12.66 2.33
C THR A 198 -8.72 12.63 2.37
N VAL A 199 -8.11 13.81 2.42
CA VAL A 199 -6.66 13.95 2.51
C VAL A 199 -6.32 14.53 3.88
N GLU A 200 -5.87 13.65 4.75
CA GLU A 200 -5.28 14.01 6.04
C GLU A 200 -3.77 13.75 5.95
N LYS A 201 -2.97 14.69 6.45
CA LYS A 201 -1.56 14.40 6.73
C LYS A 201 -1.46 13.87 8.15
N MET A 202 -1.29 12.56 8.29
CA MET A 202 -0.82 11.96 9.53
C MET A 202 0.69 11.73 9.41
N GLY A 203 1.48 12.41 10.24
CA GLY A 203 2.90 12.08 10.39
C GLY A 203 3.07 10.60 10.73
N THR A 204 4.21 10.01 10.35
CA THR A 204 4.57 8.64 10.73
C THR A 204 5.67 8.66 11.78
N GLY A 205 5.80 7.60 12.56
CA GLY A 205 6.76 7.49 13.67
C GLY A 205 6.12 7.78 15.02
N PHE A 206 6.86 8.49 15.88
CA PHE A 206 6.50 8.62 17.29
C PHE A 206 6.36 10.07 17.74
N LEU A 207 5.43 10.28 18.68
CA LEU A 207 5.27 11.52 19.41
C LEU A 207 5.52 11.27 20.89
N VAL A 208 6.22 12.20 21.53
CA VAL A 208 6.48 12.17 22.98
C VAL A 208 6.05 13.48 23.60
N GLN A 209 5.31 13.42 24.69
CA GLN A 209 5.16 14.53 25.62
C GLN A 209 5.64 14.13 26.99
N GLN A 210 6.09 15.11 27.76
CA GLN A 210 6.69 14.88 29.05
C GLN A 210 6.55 16.09 29.95
N GLY A 211 6.72 15.85 31.24
CA GLY A 211 6.75 16.89 32.25
C GLY A 211 7.01 16.30 33.63
N ASP A 212 7.02 17.18 34.61
CA ASP A 212 6.95 16.83 36.01
C ASP A 212 5.60 17.30 36.60
N TYR A 213 5.18 16.66 37.68
CA TYR A 213 3.94 17.01 38.36
C TYR A 213 4.08 16.82 39.86
N LEU A 214 3.60 17.80 40.64
CA LEU A 214 3.56 17.70 42.09
C LEU A 214 2.22 17.12 42.55
N PHE A 215 2.21 15.84 42.88
CA PHE A 215 1.03 15.06 43.26
C PHE A 215 0.79 15.15 44.77
N THR A 216 -0.34 15.74 45.19
CA THR A 216 -0.60 16.06 46.61
C THR A 216 -1.63 15.14 47.27
N GLY A 217 -2.62 14.66 46.53
CA GLY A 217 -3.71 13.81 46.97
C GLY A 217 -3.44 12.31 46.75
N THR A 218 -4.50 11.51 46.70
CA THR A 218 -4.44 10.06 46.40
C THR A 218 -4.89 9.72 44.98
N ASP A 219 -5.51 10.67 44.27
CA ASP A 219 -6.04 10.51 42.91
C ASP A 219 -6.11 11.89 42.23
N GLU A 220 -5.30 12.11 41.21
CA GLU A 220 -5.22 13.38 40.49
C GLU A 220 -5.10 13.16 38.97
N PHE A 221 -5.43 14.19 38.20
CA PHE A 221 -5.35 14.19 36.75
C PHE A 221 -4.28 15.18 36.27
N ILE A 222 -3.43 14.72 35.36
CA ILE A 222 -2.38 15.55 34.76
C ILE A 222 -2.82 15.87 33.33
N PRO A 223 -3.03 17.16 32.98
CA PRO A 223 -3.41 17.53 31.62
C PRO A 223 -2.25 17.28 30.66
N LEU A 224 -2.57 16.69 29.51
CA LEU A 224 -1.65 16.51 28.40
C LEU A 224 -1.50 17.83 27.63
N ARG A 225 -0.29 18.08 27.11
CA ARG A 225 0.00 19.29 26.31
C ARG A 225 -0.70 19.26 24.96
N PHE A 226 -0.90 18.07 24.43
CA PHE A 226 -1.68 17.79 23.23
C PHE A 226 -2.43 16.46 23.41
N PRO A 227 -3.59 16.29 22.75
CA PRO A 227 -4.33 15.04 22.80
C PRO A 227 -3.52 13.85 22.29
N VAL A 228 -3.88 12.63 22.71
CA VAL A 228 -3.31 11.36 22.23
C VAL A 228 -4.42 10.37 21.91
N ASP A 229 -4.17 9.38 21.05
CA ASP A 229 -4.99 8.19 20.94
C ASP A 229 -4.66 7.23 22.09
N PRO A 230 -5.59 6.96 23.04
CA PRO A 230 -5.33 6.02 24.13
C PRO A 230 -4.97 4.61 23.64
N SER A 231 -5.44 4.17 22.46
CA SER A 231 -5.14 2.84 21.92
C SER A 231 -3.72 2.69 21.35
N GLN A 232 -3.06 3.82 21.09
CA GLN A 232 -1.73 3.92 20.47
C GLN A 232 -0.74 4.69 21.36
N SER A 233 -1.07 4.94 22.62
CA SER A 233 -0.21 5.70 23.54
C SER A 233 0.02 4.97 24.85
N VAL A 234 1.17 5.20 25.48
CA VAL A 234 1.55 4.63 26.79
C VAL A 234 2.20 5.68 27.67
N ALA A 235 1.84 5.67 28.96
CA ALA A 235 2.45 6.52 29.97
C ALA A 235 3.61 5.77 30.67
N LEU A 236 4.77 6.42 30.70
CA LEU A 236 5.99 5.95 31.33
C LEU A 236 6.34 6.86 32.52
N MET A 237 6.65 6.23 33.64
CA MET A 237 7.07 6.84 34.91
C MET A 237 8.01 5.84 35.59
N GLN A 238 8.83 6.30 36.53
CA GLN A 238 9.63 5.37 37.33
C GLN A 238 8.75 4.62 38.35
N ASN A 239 8.99 3.32 38.51
CA ASN A 239 8.16 2.45 39.34
C ASN A 239 8.30 2.70 40.86
N LEU A 240 9.26 3.53 41.30
CA LEU A 240 9.56 3.73 42.73
C LEU A 240 9.79 5.22 42.98
N MET A 241 8.89 5.86 43.74
CA MET A 241 8.88 7.32 43.96
C MET A 241 8.99 7.66 45.46
N PHE A 242 9.38 8.90 45.77
CA PHE A 242 9.67 9.36 47.14
C PHE A 242 8.94 10.68 47.48
N GLN A 243 8.71 10.92 48.77
CA GLN A 243 8.05 12.08 49.40
C GLN A 243 8.84 13.41 49.30
N GLU A 244 8.12 14.53 49.10
CA GLU A 244 8.72 15.86 48.98
C GLU A 244 9.18 16.45 50.33
N ASN A 245 8.65 16.04 51.49
CA ASN A 245 8.99 16.65 52.78
C ASN A 245 9.09 15.66 53.95
N VAL A 246 10.25 15.03 54.16
CA VAL A 246 10.58 14.35 55.44
C VAL A 246 11.51 15.25 56.24
N THR A 247 11.00 15.91 57.27
CA THR A 247 11.83 16.65 58.22
C THR A 247 12.63 15.64 59.04
N ALA A 248 13.95 15.76 59.08
CA ALA A 248 14.81 14.87 59.85
C ALA A 248 14.40 14.87 61.33
N GLY A 249 13.89 13.73 61.83
CA GLY A 249 13.73 13.52 63.26
C GLY A 249 15.10 13.58 63.94
N SER A 250 15.18 14.28 65.06
CA SER A 250 16.43 14.58 65.81
C SER A 250 17.08 13.37 66.50
N THR A 251 16.68 12.14 66.18
CA THR A 251 17.21 10.92 66.82
C THR A 251 17.38 9.80 65.79
N GLY A 252 18.47 9.83 65.02
CA GLY A 252 19.12 8.65 64.43
C GLY A 252 18.39 7.81 63.38
N ASP A 253 17.08 7.89 63.26
CA ASP A 253 16.30 7.30 62.16
C ASP A 253 15.00 8.12 62.04
N PRO A 254 14.86 9.02 61.05
CA PRO A 254 13.58 9.67 60.82
C PRO A 254 12.56 8.58 60.49
N ALA A 255 11.62 8.38 61.43
CA ALA A 255 10.45 7.52 61.37
C ALA A 255 10.19 6.92 59.98
N MET A 256 10.34 5.59 59.90
CA MET A 256 9.91 4.70 58.82
C MET A 256 8.91 5.36 57.87
N ASN A 257 9.34 5.64 56.64
CA ASN A 257 8.40 5.91 55.54
C ASN A 257 7.40 4.75 55.50
N SER A 258 6.11 5.01 55.70
CA SER A 258 5.12 4.06 55.20
C SER A 258 5.29 3.98 53.68
N ASP A 259 5.21 2.79 53.09
CA ASP A 259 5.44 2.60 51.66
C ASP A 259 4.32 3.15 50.75
N ASN A 260 3.63 4.20 51.20
CA ASN A 260 2.55 4.83 50.44
C ASN A 260 3.06 5.66 49.26
N ALA A 261 4.37 5.69 49.00
CA ALA A 261 4.98 6.39 47.88
C ALA A 261 4.92 5.63 46.54
N LEU A 262 4.34 4.42 46.54
CA LEU A 262 4.03 3.68 45.32
C LEU A 262 2.78 4.27 44.65
N ALA A 263 2.95 4.82 43.45
CA ALA A 263 1.87 5.37 42.65
C ALA A 263 1.77 4.70 41.29
N THR A 264 0.56 4.76 40.73
CA THR A 264 0.26 4.29 39.37
C THR A 264 -0.04 5.46 38.47
N VAL A 265 0.48 5.44 37.24
CA VAL A 265 0.12 6.39 36.17
C VAL A 265 -0.43 5.65 34.97
N TYR A 266 -1.40 6.25 34.28
CA TYR A 266 -1.87 5.74 32.99
C TYR A 266 -2.56 6.84 32.18
N VAL A 267 -2.64 6.64 30.86
CA VAL A 267 -3.46 7.45 29.96
C VAL A 267 -4.93 7.20 30.27
N TYR A 268 -5.60 8.20 30.86
CA TYR A 268 -7.00 8.10 31.29
C TYR A 268 -7.96 8.29 30.12
N ASN A 269 -7.70 9.31 29.32
CA ASN A 269 -8.39 9.62 28.07
C ASN A 269 -7.42 10.36 27.15
N SER A 270 -7.91 10.87 26.02
CA SER A 270 -7.07 11.56 25.05
C SER A 270 -6.40 12.83 25.59
N THR A 271 -6.87 13.44 26.67
CA THR A 271 -6.36 14.74 27.15
C THR A 271 -5.73 14.70 28.54
N HIS A 272 -5.80 13.57 29.26
CA HIS A 272 -5.33 13.48 30.64
C HIS A 272 -4.65 12.16 30.95
N LEU A 273 -3.60 12.24 31.76
CA LEU A 273 -3.15 11.12 32.60
C LEU A 273 -3.95 11.11 33.90
N ARG A 274 -4.07 9.95 34.52
CA ARG A 274 -4.50 9.84 35.92
C ARG A 274 -3.40 9.19 36.74
N ILE A 275 -3.08 9.79 37.87
CA ILE A 275 -2.10 9.32 38.84
C ILE A 275 -2.79 8.99 40.16
N GLN A 276 -2.44 7.87 40.77
CA GLN A 276 -3.05 7.41 42.02
C GLN A 276 -2.04 6.76 42.95
N ARG A 277 -2.21 6.90 44.27
CA ARG A 277 -1.42 6.21 45.31
C ARG A 277 -2.31 5.68 46.43
N GLY A 278 -1.76 4.76 47.24
CA GLY A 278 -2.52 4.10 48.30
C GLY A 278 -2.86 5.00 49.50
N SER A 279 -2.05 6.02 49.78
CA SER A 279 -2.26 6.97 50.87
C SER A 279 -1.49 8.26 50.62
N SER A 280 -2.00 9.38 51.16
CA SER A 280 -1.36 10.71 51.13
C SER A 280 -0.76 11.13 52.47
N ALA A 281 -0.72 10.23 53.46
CA ALA A 281 -0.17 10.51 54.79
C ALA A 281 1.30 10.97 54.74
N ASP A 282 2.02 10.54 53.71
CA ASP A 282 3.43 10.86 53.45
C ASP A 282 3.59 12.14 52.59
N GLY A 283 2.68 13.12 52.70
CA GLY A 283 2.80 14.42 52.03
C GLY A 283 2.85 14.37 50.48
N PRO A 284 3.19 15.46 49.79
CA PRO A 284 3.28 15.50 48.33
C PRO A 284 4.41 14.62 47.76
N ILE A 285 4.26 14.12 46.53
CA ILE A 285 5.33 13.47 45.75
C ILE A 285 5.47 14.18 44.40
N ARG A 286 6.71 14.43 43.94
CA ARG A 286 6.96 14.93 42.59
C ARG A 286 7.25 13.76 41.67
N VAL A 287 6.61 13.72 40.50
CA VAL A 287 6.72 12.62 39.54
C VAL A 287 7.16 13.16 38.18
N GLY A 288 8.13 12.49 37.55
CA GLY A 288 8.44 12.70 36.13
C GLY A 288 7.61 11.73 35.29
N TRP A 289 7.01 12.22 34.21
CA TRP A 289 6.16 11.43 33.32
C TRP A 289 6.52 11.66 31.85
N GLN A 290 6.37 10.62 31.04
CA GLN A 290 6.36 10.70 29.59
C GLN A 290 5.14 9.96 29.03
N VAL A 291 4.62 10.44 27.91
CA VAL A 291 3.66 9.71 27.08
C VAL A 291 4.28 9.50 25.73
N LEU A 292 4.42 8.24 25.33
CA LEU A 292 4.84 7.83 24.00
C LEU A 292 3.59 7.46 23.20
N GLU A 293 3.45 7.99 21.99
CA GLU A 293 2.36 7.71 21.05
C GLU A 293 2.92 7.24 19.70
N ALA A 294 2.30 6.21 19.14
CA ALA A 294 2.49 5.74 17.77
C ALA A 294 1.56 6.49 16.82
N LEU A 295 2.09 6.97 15.69
CA LEU A 295 1.33 7.77 14.71
C LEU A 295 0.92 6.94 13.46
N ASP A 296 1.53 5.78 13.24
CA ASP A 296 1.28 4.90 12.09
C ASP A 296 1.33 3.42 12.50
N ASN A 297 0.64 3.12 13.61
CA ASN A 297 0.47 1.77 14.14
C ASN A 297 1.80 1.04 14.40
N GLU A 298 2.81 1.76 14.87
CA GLU A 298 4.10 1.19 15.31
C GLU A 298 3.94 0.27 16.51
N PHE A 299 2.96 0.53 17.37
CA PHE A 299 2.54 -0.38 18.43
C PHE A 299 1.07 -0.18 18.78
N SER A 300 0.42 -1.20 19.35
CA SER A 300 -0.89 -1.07 19.97
C SER A 300 -0.81 -1.27 21.48
N VAL A 301 -1.76 -0.67 22.21
CA VAL A 301 -1.75 -0.67 23.67
C VAL A 301 -3.03 -1.26 24.24
N GLN A 302 -2.86 -2.19 25.17
CA GLN A 302 -3.92 -2.67 26.06
C GLN A 302 -3.56 -2.34 27.50
N ARG A 303 -4.58 -2.11 28.34
CA ARG A 303 -4.38 -1.70 29.72
C ARG A 303 -5.50 -2.22 30.60
N GLY A 304 -5.20 -2.39 31.87
CA GLY A 304 -6.17 -2.81 32.87
C GLY A 304 -5.65 -2.63 34.28
N GLU A 305 -6.43 -3.14 35.22
CA GLU A 305 -6.13 -3.07 36.64
C GLU A 305 -6.44 -4.41 37.30
N LEU A 306 -5.56 -4.84 38.21
CA LEU A 306 -5.76 -5.95 39.10
C LEU A 306 -5.84 -5.42 40.54
N THR A 307 -6.96 -5.66 41.22
CA THR A 307 -7.14 -5.30 42.63
C THR A 307 -6.47 -6.33 43.54
N LEU A 308 -5.68 -5.86 44.50
CA LEU A 308 -5.05 -6.69 45.53
C LEU A 308 -5.80 -6.51 46.86
N SER A 309 -6.42 -7.58 47.36
CA SER A 309 -7.23 -7.55 48.60
C SER A 309 -6.66 -8.52 49.63
N GLY A 310 -5.63 -8.09 50.37
CA GLY A 310 -4.89 -8.97 51.27
C GLY A 310 -4.17 -10.11 50.54
N GLU A 311 -3.74 -9.86 49.31
CA GLU A 311 -3.22 -10.86 48.37
C GLU A 311 -1.92 -11.50 48.88
N THR A 312 -1.83 -12.83 48.81
CA THR A 312 -0.68 -13.63 49.28
C THR A 312 -0.02 -14.44 48.18
N ALA A 313 -0.62 -14.53 46.99
CA ALA A 313 -0.01 -15.23 45.88
C ALA A 313 1.29 -14.53 45.42
N THR A 314 2.28 -15.34 45.05
CA THR A 314 3.54 -14.89 44.47
C THR A 314 3.45 -14.75 42.95
N ILE A 315 2.45 -15.39 42.33
CA ILE A 315 2.13 -15.29 40.90
C ILE A 315 0.68 -14.85 40.77
N LEU A 316 0.47 -13.74 40.06
CA LEU A 316 -0.84 -13.17 39.74
C LEU A 316 -1.01 -13.10 38.23
N GLN A 317 -2.24 -13.21 37.75
CA GLN A 317 -2.53 -13.16 36.32
C GLN A 317 -3.76 -12.29 36.05
N ALA A 318 -3.77 -11.65 34.89
CA ALA A 318 -4.96 -11.01 34.34
C ALA A 318 -5.12 -11.39 32.86
N THR A 319 -6.38 -11.49 32.42
CA THR A 319 -6.72 -11.76 31.02
C THR A 319 -6.68 -10.46 30.22
N LEU A 320 -6.01 -10.50 29.07
CA LEU A 320 -5.97 -9.40 28.13
C LEU A 320 -7.34 -9.23 27.45
N PRO A 321 -7.85 -7.99 27.31
CA PRO A 321 -9.10 -7.71 26.61
C PRO A 321 -9.14 -8.26 25.18
N ARG A 322 -7.98 -8.33 24.52
CA ARG A 322 -7.82 -8.88 23.17
C ARG A 322 -6.52 -9.68 23.07
N PRO A 323 -6.46 -10.73 22.23
CA PRO A 323 -5.21 -11.44 22.00
C PRO A 323 -4.11 -10.53 21.43
N VAL A 324 -2.87 -10.71 21.86
CA VAL A 324 -1.66 -10.05 21.32
C VAL A 324 -0.68 -11.08 20.74
N ARG A 325 0.25 -10.64 19.88
CA ARG A 325 1.44 -11.45 19.56
C ARG A 325 2.42 -11.40 20.73
N TRP A 326 2.31 -12.37 21.64
CA TRP A 326 3.04 -12.32 22.91
C TRP A 326 4.56 -12.19 22.77
N LYS A 327 5.18 -12.70 21.69
CA LYS A 327 6.62 -12.57 21.43
C LYS A 327 7.05 -11.12 21.14
N ASP A 328 6.16 -10.35 20.53
CA ASP A 328 6.36 -8.94 20.19
C ASP A 328 5.73 -7.98 21.21
N ALA A 329 5.29 -8.53 22.34
CA ALA A 329 4.64 -7.78 23.41
C ALA A 329 5.56 -7.54 24.60
N MET A 330 5.55 -6.29 25.07
CA MET A 330 6.12 -5.83 26.34
C MET A 330 5.00 -5.70 27.38
N ALA A 331 5.24 -6.20 28.60
CA ALA A 331 4.37 -5.96 29.74
C ALA A 331 5.03 -4.95 30.68
N TRP A 332 4.27 -3.94 31.09
CA TRP A 332 4.68 -2.97 32.09
C TRP A 332 3.58 -2.79 33.12
N HIS A 333 3.97 -2.42 34.35
CA HIS A 333 3.01 -2.18 35.41
C HIS A 333 3.51 -1.13 36.39
N TYR A 334 2.54 -0.57 37.10
CA TYR A 334 2.74 0.24 38.28
C TYR A 334 1.89 -0.34 39.41
N ILE A 335 2.37 -0.22 40.64
CA ILE A 335 1.64 -0.64 41.83
C ILE A 335 1.28 0.57 42.69
N ARG A 336 0.10 0.56 43.28
CA ARG A 336 -0.25 1.39 44.45
C ARG A 336 -0.67 0.47 45.58
N THR A 337 -0.20 0.72 46.78
CA THR A 337 -0.47 -0.15 47.94
C THR A 337 -0.48 0.66 49.23
N THR A 338 -1.15 0.11 50.24
CA THR A 338 -1.12 0.58 51.63
C THR A 338 -0.18 -0.26 52.50
N TYR A 339 0.60 -1.16 51.90
CA TYR A 339 1.64 -1.90 52.61
C TYR A 339 2.67 -0.91 53.17
N THR A 340 3.19 -1.17 54.35
CA THR A 340 4.14 -0.28 55.04
C THR A 340 5.40 -1.00 55.53
N GLY A 341 5.56 -2.28 55.17
CA GLY A 341 6.68 -3.09 55.61
C GLY A 341 7.91 -2.91 54.71
N ASN A 342 9.10 -2.87 55.30
CA ASN A 342 10.36 -2.71 54.55
C ASN A 342 10.82 -3.99 53.82
N ASP A 343 9.94 -4.63 53.03
CA ASP A 343 10.25 -5.86 52.28
C ASP A 343 9.94 -5.69 50.79
N GLY A 344 11.01 -5.62 49.99
CA GLY A 344 10.94 -5.48 48.53
C GLY A 344 10.29 -6.69 47.87
N ARG A 345 10.41 -7.88 48.45
CA ARG A 345 9.84 -9.12 47.88
C ARG A 345 8.31 -9.12 47.86
N VAL A 346 7.67 -8.23 48.64
CA VAL A 346 6.20 -8.12 48.75
C VAL A 346 5.63 -7.18 47.70
N THR A 347 6.32 -6.07 47.43
CA THR A 347 5.82 -4.95 46.62
C THR A 347 6.46 -4.83 45.24
N GLN A 348 7.62 -5.46 45.02
CA GLN A 348 8.30 -5.45 43.74
C GLN A 348 7.86 -6.65 42.90
N PHE A 349 7.06 -6.34 41.89
CA PHE A 349 6.71 -7.30 40.86
C PHE A 349 7.58 -7.08 39.63
N TYR A 350 7.74 -8.12 38.82
CA TYR A 350 7.93 -7.93 37.38
C TYR A 350 6.68 -8.41 36.65
N SER A 351 6.45 -7.86 35.46
CA SER A 351 5.33 -8.25 34.60
C SER A 351 5.83 -8.89 33.31
N ASN A 352 5.11 -9.91 32.83
CA ASN A 352 5.41 -10.58 31.58
C ASN A 352 4.13 -11.00 30.85
N VAL A 353 4.13 -10.94 29.52
CA VAL A 353 3.09 -11.58 28.70
C VAL A 353 3.52 -13.03 28.46
N THR A 354 2.76 -13.99 29.00
CA THR A 354 3.11 -15.42 28.99
C THR A 354 2.57 -16.16 27.77
N ASP A 355 1.44 -15.71 27.25
CA ASP A 355 0.79 -16.21 26.04
C ASP A 355 -0.02 -15.08 25.37
N ASN A 356 -0.76 -15.38 24.30
CA ASN A 356 -1.49 -14.36 23.55
C ASN A 356 -2.56 -13.64 24.38
N THR A 357 -3.00 -14.17 25.51
CA THR A 357 -4.17 -13.73 26.28
C THR A 357 -3.88 -13.40 27.74
N THR A 358 -2.65 -13.62 28.22
CA THR A 358 -2.35 -13.55 29.65
C THR A 358 -1.16 -12.62 29.93
N ILE A 359 -1.38 -11.68 30.85
CA ILE A 359 -0.30 -10.97 31.55
C ILE A 359 -0.15 -11.56 32.95
N GLN A 360 1.09 -11.85 33.33
CA GLN A 360 1.49 -12.39 34.62
C GLN A 360 2.32 -11.37 35.39
N PHE A 361 2.14 -11.33 36.71
CA PHE A 361 2.91 -10.55 37.66
C PHE A 361 3.54 -11.50 38.67
N GLU A 362 4.83 -11.36 38.92
CA GLU A 362 5.55 -12.24 39.83
C GLU A 362 6.33 -11.45 40.87
N ARG A 363 6.23 -11.90 42.12
CA ARG A 363 6.97 -11.40 43.29
C ARG A 363 7.56 -12.58 44.07
N GLN A 364 8.46 -12.33 45.02
CA GLN A 364 9.12 -13.41 45.76
C GLN A 364 8.49 -13.76 47.11
N SER A 365 7.72 -12.86 47.72
CA SER A 365 7.13 -13.08 49.04
C SER A 365 5.64 -13.33 48.96
N ALA A 366 5.15 -14.24 49.80
CA ALA A 366 3.74 -14.53 50.00
C ALA A 366 3.07 -13.65 51.07
N SER A 367 3.77 -12.64 51.60
CA SER A 367 3.18 -11.70 52.56
C SER A 367 1.98 -10.96 51.97
N SER A 368 0.98 -10.72 52.81
CA SER A 368 -0.27 -10.08 52.43
C SER A 368 -0.04 -8.64 51.94
N ILE A 369 -0.61 -8.30 50.78
CA ILE A 369 -0.57 -6.94 50.21
C ILE A 369 -1.96 -6.48 49.80
N THR A 370 -2.29 -5.22 50.11
CA THR A 370 -3.53 -4.56 49.69
C THR A 370 -3.21 -3.37 48.80
N GLY A 371 -3.94 -3.21 47.70
CA GLY A 371 -3.61 -2.21 46.70
C GLY A 371 -4.18 -2.52 45.32
N ALA A 372 -3.50 -2.06 44.28
CA ALA A 372 -3.81 -2.39 42.90
C ALA A 372 -2.56 -2.35 42.02
N ILE A 373 -2.52 -3.24 41.04
CA ILE A 373 -1.55 -3.24 39.94
C ILE A 373 -2.26 -2.67 38.72
N ARG A 374 -1.82 -1.51 38.24
CA ARG A 374 -2.20 -1.02 36.92
C ARG A 374 -1.19 -1.54 35.92
N TRP A 375 -1.67 -2.13 34.85
CA TRP A 375 -0.81 -2.76 33.86
C TRP A 375 -1.09 -2.25 32.46
N VAL A 376 -0.07 -2.34 31.63
CA VAL A 376 -0.12 -2.03 30.21
C VAL A 376 0.64 -3.11 29.44
N VAL A 377 0.06 -3.53 28.31
CA VAL A 377 0.71 -4.38 27.32
C VAL A 377 0.86 -3.58 26.06
N ILE A 378 2.09 -3.49 25.57
CA ILE A 378 2.45 -2.81 24.32
C ILE A 378 2.81 -3.91 23.33
N GLU A 379 2.03 -4.07 22.27
CA GLU A 379 2.35 -4.98 21.17
C GLU A 379 3.00 -4.21 20.03
N TRP A 380 4.26 -4.51 19.74
CA TRP A 380 5.05 -3.82 18.72
C TRP A 380 4.82 -4.37 17.32
N ASN A 381 4.74 -3.47 16.34
CA ASN A 381 4.67 -3.82 14.94
C ASN A 381 6.08 -3.95 14.34
N ARG A 382 6.55 -5.20 14.22
CA ARG A 382 7.91 -5.54 13.74
C ARG A 382 8.24 -5.03 12.34
N SER A 383 7.27 -4.67 11.50
CA SER A 383 7.54 -4.10 10.18
C SER A 383 7.80 -2.59 10.21
N LYS A 384 7.56 -1.93 11.35
CA LYS A 384 7.66 -0.47 11.51
C LYS A 384 8.80 -0.03 12.44
N ILE A 385 9.46 -0.97 13.12
CA ILE A 385 10.62 -0.73 13.98
C ILE A 385 11.79 -1.62 13.54
N GLY A 386 13.01 -1.27 13.94
CA GLY A 386 14.22 -2.05 13.67
C GLY A 386 14.24 -3.40 14.38
N GLY A 387 13.66 -3.49 15.57
CA GLY A 387 13.57 -4.72 16.33
C GLY A 387 12.97 -4.57 17.72
N PHE A 388 12.46 -5.68 18.25
CA PHE A 388 11.98 -5.78 19.62
C PHE A 388 12.53 -7.05 20.26
N TYR A 389 13.15 -6.90 21.42
CA TYR A 389 13.80 -7.99 22.15
C TYR A 389 13.44 -7.89 23.62
N LYS A 390 13.37 -9.05 24.27
CA LYS A 390 13.08 -9.13 25.70
C LYS A 390 13.77 -10.33 26.32
N GLY A 391 14.08 -10.23 27.60
CA GLY A 391 14.67 -11.32 28.35
C GLY A 391 14.44 -11.18 29.84
N TYR A 392 15.03 -12.11 30.56
CA TYR A 392 15.00 -12.16 32.01
C TYR A 392 16.34 -12.71 32.47
N THR A 393 17.02 -11.97 33.33
CA THR A 393 18.30 -12.39 33.90
C THR A 393 18.29 -12.22 35.41
N THR A 394 19.17 -12.97 36.07
CA THR A 394 19.44 -12.83 37.49
C THR A 394 20.91 -12.68 37.74
N GLY A 395 21.30 -11.73 38.59
CA GLY A 395 22.71 -11.55 38.92
C GLY A 395 22.97 -10.42 39.89
N TYR A 396 24.26 -10.21 40.15
CA TYR A 396 24.79 -9.08 40.91
C TYR A 396 26.22 -8.78 40.40
N GLY A 397 26.72 -7.59 40.69
CA GLY A 397 28.03 -7.13 40.24
C GLY A 397 28.14 -5.61 40.25
N PRO A 398 29.33 -5.04 40.51
CA PRO A 398 29.60 -3.61 40.37
C PRO A 398 29.60 -3.18 38.90
N ASP A 399 29.56 -1.88 38.62
CA ASP A 399 29.65 -1.38 37.23
C ASP A 399 30.94 -1.79 36.51
N THR A 400 32.03 -1.98 37.27
CA THR A 400 33.31 -2.47 36.76
C THR A 400 33.28 -3.95 36.37
N ALA A 401 32.27 -4.70 36.82
CA ALA A 401 32.04 -6.10 36.50
C ALA A 401 30.52 -6.36 36.45
N PRO A 402 29.81 -5.77 35.46
CA PRO A 402 28.37 -5.88 35.37
C PRO A 402 27.98 -7.30 34.97
N PHE A 403 26.78 -7.72 35.36
CA PHE A 403 26.23 -8.99 34.89
C PHE A 403 25.47 -8.77 33.58
N LEU A 404 25.75 -9.62 32.59
CA LEU A 404 25.27 -9.48 31.22
C LEU A 404 24.10 -10.43 30.94
N ASP A 405 23.26 -10.03 29.99
CA ASP A 405 22.32 -10.94 29.32
C ASP A 405 22.39 -10.74 27.80
N THR A 406 22.09 -11.80 27.06
CA THR A 406 22.13 -11.81 25.59
C THR A 406 20.79 -11.31 25.03
N ILE A 407 20.85 -10.37 24.08
CA ILE A 407 19.65 -9.78 23.44
C ILE A 407 18.86 -10.80 22.62
N GLY A 408 19.52 -11.88 22.15
CA GLY A 408 18.92 -12.89 21.27
C GLY A 408 18.84 -12.48 19.80
N GLY A 409 19.53 -11.39 19.44
CA GLY A 409 19.68 -10.85 18.09
C GLY A 409 20.72 -9.74 18.06
N THR A 410 20.78 -9.01 16.95
CA THR A 410 21.66 -7.85 16.79
C THR A 410 20.82 -6.58 16.70
N ILE A 411 21.17 -5.58 17.51
CA ILE A 411 20.59 -4.23 17.46
C ILE A 411 21.63 -3.21 17.01
N THR A 412 21.16 -2.03 16.58
CA THR A 412 22.01 -0.85 16.45
C THR A 412 21.94 -0.04 17.75
N PRO A 413 23.02 0.03 18.55
CA PRO A 413 22.97 0.71 19.84
C PRO A 413 22.55 2.18 19.73
N SER A 414 22.91 2.90 18.67
CA SER A 414 22.50 4.30 18.46
C SER A 414 21.01 4.48 18.12
N GLN A 415 20.28 3.39 17.84
CA GLN A 415 18.85 3.42 17.45
C GLN A 415 17.95 2.75 18.49
N SER A 416 18.53 2.26 19.58
CA SER A 416 17.84 1.41 20.55
C SER A 416 17.75 2.05 21.92
N ILE A 417 16.73 1.69 22.69
CA ILE A 417 16.60 2.05 24.11
C ILE A 417 16.40 0.80 24.96
N LEU A 418 16.98 0.78 26.16
CA LEU A 418 16.76 -0.26 27.16
C LEU A 418 15.76 0.21 28.20
N ILE A 419 14.70 -0.58 28.43
CA ILE A 419 13.72 -0.37 29.49
C ILE A 419 13.61 -1.66 30.30
N PHE A 420 13.59 -1.58 31.63
CA PHE A 420 13.59 -2.79 32.46
C PHE A 420 12.91 -2.59 33.81
N GLN A 421 12.45 -3.71 34.36
CA GLN A 421 11.85 -3.85 35.69
C GLN A 421 12.78 -4.69 36.56
N THR A 422 12.82 -4.36 37.84
CA THR A 422 13.62 -5.08 38.84
C THR A 422 12.70 -5.65 39.90
N HIS A 423 13.06 -6.82 40.42
CA HIS A 423 12.45 -7.36 41.63
C HIS A 423 13.49 -8.05 42.51
N ALA A 424 13.15 -8.12 43.80
CA ALA A 424 13.97 -8.76 44.82
C ALA A 424 14.12 -10.26 44.58
N ILE A 425 15.25 -10.87 44.98
CA ILE A 425 15.46 -12.33 45.04
C ILE A 425 16.16 -12.70 46.36
N GLY A 426 15.58 -13.65 47.11
CA GLY A 426 16.23 -14.35 48.23
C GLY A 426 16.25 -13.64 49.61
N ASP A 427 16.49 -12.32 49.68
CA ASP A 427 16.63 -11.58 50.96
C ASP A 427 15.55 -10.49 51.15
N ASP A 428 15.28 -10.17 52.41
CA ASP A 428 14.27 -9.22 52.94
C ASP A 428 14.69 -7.75 52.78
N GLY A 429 15.97 -7.49 52.50
CA GLY A 429 16.55 -6.15 52.43
C GLY A 429 16.17 -5.39 51.15
N LEU A 430 15.69 -4.16 51.30
CA LEU A 430 15.32 -3.28 50.18
C LEU A 430 16.48 -2.86 49.28
N ASP A 431 17.73 -3.17 49.65
CA ASP A 431 18.92 -3.13 48.79
C ASP A 431 18.67 -3.86 47.46
N THR A 432 17.68 -4.75 47.46
CA THR A 432 17.16 -5.45 46.30
C THR A 432 16.41 -4.64 45.27
N SER A 433 16.12 -3.37 45.53
CA SER A 433 15.28 -2.56 44.65
C SER A 433 16.02 -1.75 43.59
N THR A 434 17.31 -1.47 43.77
CA THR A 434 18.09 -0.60 42.88
C THR A 434 19.06 -1.37 42.00
N THR A 435 18.79 -1.36 40.69
CA THR A 435 19.72 -1.84 39.66
C THR A 435 19.78 -0.78 38.57
N ALA A 436 20.99 -0.47 38.12
CA ALA A 436 21.21 0.35 36.94
C ALA A 436 21.51 -0.55 35.74
N GLY A 437 21.12 -0.11 34.56
CA GLY A 437 21.29 -0.90 33.33
C GLY A 437 21.54 -0.02 32.11
N TYR A 438 22.22 -0.59 31.13
CA TYR A 438 22.54 0.06 29.86
C TYR A 438 22.74 -0.97 28.74
N ILE A 439 22.64 -0.51 27.49
CA ILE A 439 23.03 -1.31 26.32
C ILE A 439 24.56 -1.44 26.29
N TYR A 440 25.09 -2.64 26.53
CA TYR A 440 26.53 -2.89 26.61
C TYR A 440 27.18 -2.92 25.22
N ASN A 441 26.56 -3.61 24.28
CA ASN A 441 26.92 -3.62 22.86
C ASN A 441 25.71 -4.07 22.01
N SER A 442 25.94 -4.33 20.72
CA SER A 442 24.88 -4.72 19.78
C SER A 442 24.17 -6.05 20.09
N THR A 443 24.71 -6.86 21.00
CA THR A 443 24.20 -8.21 21.32
C THR A 443 23.96 -8.45 22.81
N HIS A 444 24.34 -7.50 23.67
CA HIS A 444 24.26 -7.66 25.13
C HIS A 444 23.73 -6.40 25.81
N VAL A 445 22.95 -6.63 26.86
CA VAL A 445 22.59 -5.63 27.88
C VAL A 445 23.39 -5.90 29.14
N ALA A 446 23.72 -4.83 29.87
CA ALA A 446 24.44 -4.90 31.13
C ALA A 446 23.59 -4.36 32.26
N PHE A 447 23.72 -4.99 33.42
CA PHE A 447 23.11 -4.55 34.66
C PHE A 447 24.16 -4.56 35.77
N HIS A 448 24.05 -3.60 36.69
CA HIS A 448 24.98 -3.48 37.81
C HIS A 448 24.31 -2.90 39.06
N ASN A 449 24.99 -3.09 40.18
CA ASN A 449 24.63 -2.59 41.48
C ASN A 449 25.85 -1.84 42.05
N TYR A 450 25.66 -0.87 42.95
CA TYR A 450 26.77 -0.02 43.41
C TYR A 450 27.80 -0.81 44.23
N ALA A 451 27.35 -1.54 45.26
CA ALA A 451 28.20 -2.33 46.15
C ALA A 451 27.51 -3.58 46.74
N SER A 452 26.39 -4.02 46.13
CA SER A 452 25.58 -5.13 46.65
C SER A 452 26.12 -6.50 46.22
N SER A 453 26.07 -7.47 47.14
CA SER A 453 26.33 -8.90 46.89
C SER A 453 25.06 -9.72 46.68
N PHE A 454 23.89 -9.08 46.71
CA PHE A 454 22.61 -9.77 46.64
C PHE A 454 22.11 -9.88 45.19
N THR A 455 21.53 -11.03 44.87
CA THR A 455 21.01 -11.32 43.52
C THR A 455 19.74 -10.51 43.21
N ARG A 456 19.62 -10.04 41.98
CA ARG A 456 18.45 -9.30 41.46
C ARG A 456 17.83 -10.07 40.33
N GLY A 457 16.51 -9.97 40.19
CA GLY A 457 15.86 -10.36 38.95
C GLY A 457 15.58 -9.13 38.10
N VAL A 458 15.89 -9.23 36.81
CA VAL A 458 15.71 -8.13 35.87
C VAL A 458 14.94 -8.62 34.66
N LYS A 459 13.73 -8.09 34.49
CA LYS A 459 12.94 -8.25 33.27
C LYS A 459 13.22 -7.06 32.36
N TRP A 460 13.80 -7.30 31.19
CA TRP A 460 14.24 -6.22 30.31
C TRP A 460 13.61 -6.31 28.92
N TYR A 461 13.54 -5.15 28.28
CA TYR A 461 13.04 -4.91 26.94
C TYR A 461 14.01 -3.98 26.21
N VAL A 462 14.37 -4.36 24.99
CA VAL A 462 15.16 -3.52 24.07
C VAL A 462 14.30 -3.25 22.85
N ILE A 463 14.07 -1.96 22.59
CA ILE A 463 13.34 -1.49 21.42
C ILE A 463 14.35 -0.80 20.50
N ASP A 464 14.58 -1.39 19.33
CA ASP A 464 15.36 -0.78 18.24
C ASP A 464 14.37 -0.11 17.28
N PHE A 465 14.42 1.21 17.19
CA PHE A 465 13.48 2.00 16.37
C PHE A 465 13.90 2.07 14.90
N GLY A 466 15.05 1.51 14.53
CA GLY A 466 15.54 1.45 13.15
C GLY A 466 16.09 2.78 12.63
N ALA A 467 16.07 2.94 11.31
CA ALA A 467 16.58 4.13 10.65
C ALA A 467 15.76 5.39 10.99
N ASN A 468 16.35 6.58 10.77
CA ASN A 468 15.74 7.90 11.01
C ASN A 468 15.49 8.26 12.49
N VAL A 469 16.03 7.48 13.42
CA VAL A 469 16.29 7.97 14.79
C VAL A 469 17.20 9.21 14.68
N GLY A 470 16.88 10.24 15.45
CA GLY A 470 17.68 11.46 15.52
C GLY A 470 18.90 11.27 16.43
N ASN A 471 19.05 12.17 17.40
CA ASN A 471 20.15 12.10 18.35
C ASN A 471 19.91 10.99 19.39
N LYS A 472 20.94 10.15 19.61
CA LYS A 472 21.02 9.30 20.80
C LYS A 472 22.13 9.80 21.71
N LEU A 473 21.80 9.94 22.99
CA LEU A 473 22.74 10.25 24.05
C LEU A 473 22.67 9.15 25.09
N THR A 474 23.78 8.44 25.27
CA THR A 474 23.95 7.42 26.31
C THR A 474 24.88 7.93 27.39
N SER A 475 24.55 7.59 28.65
CA SER A 475 25.51 7.49 29.74
C SER A 475 26.08 8.83 30.26
N GLY A 476 25.23 9.62 30.92
CA GLY A 476 25.71 10.23 32.17
C GLY A 476 25.77 9.14 33.24
N MET A 477 26.98 8.81 33.71
CA MET A 477 27.17 8.06 34.95
C MET A 477 27.57 9.06 36.01
N GLU A 478 26.65 9.33 36.93
CA GLU A 478 26.93 10.23 38.05
C GLU A 478 27.11 9.37 39.30
N THR A 479 28.30 9.43 39.90
CA THR A 479 28.54 8.84 41.23
C THR A 479 28.18 9.89 42.26
N TRP A 480 27.06 9.68 42.95
CA TRP A 480 26.66 10.62 43.98
C TRP A 480 27.35 10.32 45.31
N SER A 481 28.04 11.33 45.83
CA SER A 481 28.39 11.41 47.25
C SER A 481 27.11 11.57 48.08
N THR A 482 27.26 11.57 49.41
CA THR A 482 26.12 11.71 50.30
C THR A 482 25.41 13.07 50.21
N THR A 483 25.86 14.09 49.45
CA THR A 483 25.35 15.49 49.53
C THR A 483 24.71 16.07 48.26
N GLY A 484 24.62 15.33 47.14
CA GLY A 484 24.09 15.86 45.87
C GLY A 484 22.56 15.86 45.77
N ASN A 485 21.94 16.97 45.30
CA ASN A 485 20.48 17.14 45.29
C ASN A 485 19.83 17.26 43.89
N LEU A 486 20.28 18.17 43.03
CA LEU A 486 19.79 18.33 41.65
C LEU A 486 20.98 18.25 40.70
N THR A 487 20.87 17.46 39.63
CA THR A 487 21.90 17.39 38.59
C THR A 487 21.28 17.67 37.23
N GLU A 488 21.95 18.51 36.46
CA GLU A 488 21.61 18.81 35.08
C GLU A 488 22.75 18.29 34.20
N SER A 489 22.50 17.20 33.48
CA SER A 489 23.46 16.68 32.50
C SER A 489 23.25 17.37 31.15
N PRO A 490 24.31 17.85 30.47
CA PRO A 490 24.17 18.44 29.15
C PRO A 490 23.77 17.40 28.09
N LEU A 491 22.86 17.79 27.19
CA LEU A 491 22.48 17.05 26.00
C LEU A 491 23.12 17.73 24.78
N SER A 492 24.15 17.11 24.21
CA SER A 492 24.88 17.63 23.06
C SER A 492 25.14 16.54 22.02
N PRO A 493 24.55 16.63 20.82
CA PRO A 493 23.68 17.71 20.34
C PRO A 493 22.31 17.79 21.06
N ALA A 494 21.64 18.94 20.94
CA ALA A 494 20.31 19.15 21.51
C ALA A 494 19.28 18.16 20.92
N VAL A 495 18.30 17.75 21.72
CA VAL A 495 17.27 16.77 21.32
C VAL A 495 15.89 17.42 21.17
N GLN A 496 15.05 16.89 20.29
CA GLN A 496 13.67 17.37 20.10
C GLN A 496 12.75 16.91 21.23
N ILE A 497 12.20 17.82 22.03
CA ILE A 497 11.41 17.46 23.22
C ILE A 497 10.18 16.63 22.86
N THR A 498 9.55 16.94 21.71
CA THR A 498 8.30 16.30 21.28
C THR A 498 8.47 14.91 20.66
N ARG A 499 9.70 14.39 20.59
CA ARG A 499 9.98 13.03 20.11
C ARG A 499 11.15 12.37 20.83
N SER A 500 11.56 12.90 21.99
CA SER A 500 12.66 12.32 22.76
C SER A 500 12.14 11.49 23.92
N LEU A 501 12.42 10.19 23.87
CA LEU A 501 12.15 9.24 24.94
C LEU A 501 13.38 9.17 25.85
N ALA A 502 13.17 9.18 27.16
CA ALA A 502 14.23 9.00 28.14
C ALA A 502 13.96 7.82 29.05
N TRP A 503 15.04 7.21 29.51
CA TRP A 503 15.01 6.19 30.55
C TRP A 503 16.10 6.50 31.57
N LEU A 504 15.76 6.45 32.85
CA LEU A 504 16.72 6.60 33.95
C LEU A 504 16.59 5.42 34.90
N SER A 505 17.72 4.84 35.27
CA SER A 505 17.85 3.80 36.27
C SER A 505 18.96 4.14 37.27
N ARG A 506 18.93 3.49 38.45
CA ARG A 506 19.87 3.80 39.53
C ARG A 506 20.27 2.55 40.30
N SER A 507 21.55 2.48 40.64
CA SER A 507 22.12 1.58 41.65
C SER A 507 22.33 2.32 42.99
N SER A 508 22.35 1.59 44.10
CA SER A 508 22.68 2.15 45.42
C SER A 508 23.45 1.15 46.26
N ASN A 509 24.24 1.63 47.23
CA ASN A 509 25.00 0.81 48.17
C ASN A 509 24.14 0.12 49.26
N GLY A 510 22.87 0.52 49.44
CA GLY A 510 21.93 -0.19 50.32
C GLY A 510 22.24 -0.14 51.81
N ASP A 511 23.14 0.73 52.27
CA ASP A 511 23.67 0.68 53.64
C ASP A 511 22.71 1.21 54.74
N GLY A 512 21.39 1.22 54.53
CA GLY A 512 20.42 1.83 55.47
C GLY A 512 19.19 0.98 55.80
N THR A 513 18.57 1.26 56.95
CA THR A 513 17.30 0.67 57.44
C THR A 513 16.05 1.08 56.65
N ALA A 514 16.21 1.78 55.51
CA ALA A 514 15.12 2.40 54.74
C ALA A 514 15.28 2.13 53.23
N LYS A 515 14.16 2.13 52.47
CA LYS A 515 14.17 1.83 51.02
C LYS A 515 15.23 2.66 50.28
N PRO A 516 15.99 2.08 49.33
CA PRO A 516 16.86 2.85 48.46
C PRO A 516 16.08 4.00 47.85
N ARG A 517 16.50 5.22 48.18
CA ARG A 517 15.71 6.41 47.89
C ARG A 517 15.93 6.79 46.44
N HIS A 518 15.19 6.15 45.52
CA HIS A 518 15.32 6.34 44.07
C HIS A 518 15.26 7.82 43.66
N THR A 519 15.76 8.13 42.47
CA THR A 519 15.59 9.45 41.83
C THR A 519 14.13 9.86 41.87
N GLN A 520 13.85 11.08 42.32
CA GLN A 520 12.48 11.51 42.58
C GLN A 520 11.73 11.75 41.28
N TRP A 521 12.37 12.45 40.36
CA TRP A 521 11.83 12.80 39.08
C TRP A 521 12.98 13.14 38.13
N TRP A 522 12.66 13.14 36.85
CA TRP A 522 13.53 13.60 35.79
C TRP A 522 12.69 14.25 34.71
N ASN A 523 13.30 15.16 33.96
CA ASN A 523 12.72 15.67 32.72
C ASN A 523 13.81 15.99 31.70
N ILE A 524 13.46 15.91 30.42
CA ILE A 524 14.25 16.53 29.36
C ILE A 524 13.89 18.02 29.36
N HIS A 525 14.81 18.88 29.79
CA HIS A 525 14.59 20.29 30.01
C HIS A 525 15.18 21.14 28.87
N GLY A 526 14.42 22.16 28.46
CA GLY A 526 14.75 22.93 27.27
C GLY A 526 13.77 24.06 26.99
N ASN A 527 13.92 24.66 25.81
CA ASN A 527 12.91 25.59 25.28
C ASN A 527 11.69 24.81 24.76
N SER A 528 10.71 25.47 24.15
CA SER A 528 9.47 24.80 23.68
C SER A 528 9.68 23.74 22.59
N THR A 529 10.87 23.63 21.97
CA THR A 529 11.13 22.76 20.82
C THR A 529 12.30 21.81 21.04
N HIS A 530 13.41 22.31 21.59
CA HIS A 530 14.66 21.57 21.78
C HIS A 530 15.12 21.64 23.23
N ALA A 531 15.72 20.55 23.69
CA ALA A 531 16.35 20.43 24.99
C ALA A 531 17.85 20.26 24.90
N THR A 532 18.53 20.95 25.80
CA THR A 532 19.99 20.95 25.93
C THR A 532 20.44 20.38 27.27
N SER A 533 19.51 19.99 28.15
CA SER A 533 19.82 19.38 29.43
C SER A 533 18.81 18.29 29.81
N PHE A 534 19.29 17.32 30.57
CA PHE A 534 18.48 16.29 31.22
C PHE A 534 18.59 16.48 32.72
N HIS A 535 17.47 16.82 33.37
CA HIS A 535 17.44 17.12 34.79
C HIS A 535 16.97 15.89 35.54
N TYR A 536 17.62 15.62 36.67
CA TYR A 536 17.19 14.59 37.59
C TYR A 536 17.55 15.00 39.02
N GLU A 537 16.64 14.71 39.95
CA GLU A 537 16.76 15.11 41.35
C GLU A 537 16.79 13.90 42.28
N ARG A 538 17.54 14.04 43.38
CA ARG A 538 17.45 13.23 44.59
C ARG A 538 17.46 14.14 45.80
N ARG A 539 16.45 14.06 46.65
CA ARG A 539 16.29 15.02 47.75
C ARG A 539 16.92 14.62 49.08
N TYR A 540 17.43 13.39 49.20
CA TYR A 540 17.93 12.88 50.48
C TYR A 540 19.36 12.39 50.43
N THR A 541 20.15 12.89 51.37
CA THR A 541 21.58 12.64 51.58
C THR A 541 21.83 11.37 52.39
N GLY A 542 22.89 10.59 52.11
CA GLY A 542 23.30 9.47 52.99
C GLY A 542 23.28 8.04 52.43
N GLN A 543 23.13 7.85 51.12
CA GLN A 543 23.40 6.54 50.45
C GLN A 543 24.20 6.81 49.18
N ALA A 544 25.34 6.16 48.98
CA ALA A 544 26.05 6.30 47.71
C ALA A 544 25.34 5.51 46.60
N GLY A 545 25.44 5.97 45.36
CA GLY A 545 24.78 5.31 44.24
C GLY A 545 25.26 5.83 42.89
N GLU A 546 24.94 5.07 41.84
CA GLU A 546 25.21 5.46 40.45
C GLU A 546 23.90 5.63 39.70
N ILE A 547 23.80 6.70 38.92
CA ILE A 547 22.70 6.90 37.98
C ILE A 547 23.15 6.54 36.57
N ARG A 548 22.25 5.91 35.82
CA ARG A 548 22.37 5.71 34.38
C ARG A 548 21.15 6.28 33.70
N TRP A 549 21.36 7.04 32.64
CA TRP A 549 20.26 7.51 31.81
C TRP A 549 20.57 7.37 30.31
N GLU A 550 19.50 7.23 29.53
CA GLU A 550 19.48 7.19 28.08
C GLU A 550 18.45 8.21 27.58
N VAL A 551 18.80 8.97 26.54
CA VAL A 551 17.86 9.83 25.80
C VAL A 551 17.95 9.48 24.32
N LEU A 552 16.82 9.19 23.70
CA LEU A 552 16.72 8.78 22.31
C LEU A 552 15.66 9.61 21.58
N GLU A 553 16.08 10.33 20.54
CA GLU A 553 15.18 11.02 19.63
C GLU A 553 14.57 10.05 18.63
N LEU A 554 13.29 9.75 18.79
CA LEU A 554 12.57 8.73 18.03
C LEU A 554 12.34 9.17 16.57
N PRO A 555 12.21 8.22 15.64
CA PRO A 555 11.86 8.52 14.26
C PRO A 555 10.53 9.28 14.21
N ARG A 556 10.51 10.40 13.48
CA ARG A 556 9.28 11.10 13.12
C ARG A 556 9.43 11.66 11.73
N ASN A 557 8.56 11.24 10.82
CA ASN A 557 8.52 11.73 9.46
C ASN A 557 7.21 12.49 9.25
N THR A 558 7.35 13.80 9.04
CA THR A 558 6.25 14.70 8.68
C THR A 558 6.16 14.86 7.16
N ALA A 559 6.56 13.86 6.37
CA ALA A 559 6.39 13.88 4.93
C ALA A 559 4.90 13.84 4.57
N GLU A 560 4.56 14.41 3.41
CA GLU A 560 3.24 14.43 2.77
C GLU A 560 2.68 13.01 2.53
N THR A 561 2.16 12.35 3.57
CA THR A 561 1.85 10.91 3.54
C THR A 561 0.67 10.54 2.62
N ASN A 562 -0.04 11.52 2.05
CA ASN A 562 -1.13 11.32 1.09
C ASN A 562 -0.91 12.03 -0.26
N LYS A 563 0.28 11.86 -0.86
CA LYS A 563 0.50 12.19 -2.28
C LYS A 563 -0.12 11.18 -3.25
N THR A 564 -0.66 10.06 -2.78
CA THR A 564 -1.31 9.07 -3.66
C THR A 564 -2.54 9.73 -4.28
N PRO A 565 -2.50 10.04 -5.59
CA PRO A 565 -3.55 10.79 -6.21
C PRO A 565 -4.80 9.91 -6.33
N HIS A 566 -5.98 10.51 -6.11
CA HIS A 566 -7.24 9.81 -6.38
C HIS A 566 -7.56 9.92 -7.86
N LEU A 567 -7.64 8.77 -8.54
CA LEU A 567 -7.79 8.66 -9.99
C LEU A 567 -9.26 8.54 -10.38
N TYR A 568 -9.64 9.28 -11.41
CA TYR A 568 -10.92 9.22 -12.09
C TYR A 568 -10.67 8.91 -13.56
N ASP A 569 -10.95 7.68 -13.97
CA ASP A 569 -10.73 7.21 -15.34
C ASP A 569 -11.95 7.50 -16.22
N ASN A 570 -11.71 7.90 -17.46
CA ASN A 570 -12.75 8.14 -18.48
C ASN A 570 -13.91 9.01 -17.96
N VAL A 571 -13.59 10.17 -17.40
CA VAL A 571 -14.52 11.04 -16.67
C VAL A 571 -15.72 11.53 -17.48
N LEU A 572 -15.70 11.36 -18.81
CA LEU A 572 -16.79 11.76 -19.69
C LEU A 572 -17.01 10.76 -20.84
N ASN A 573 -18.14 10.05 -20.75
CA ASN A 573 -18.60 9.08 -21.73
C ASN A 573 -19.60 9.71 -22.70
N GLY A 574 -19.10 10.49 -23.65
CA GLY A 574 -19.90 11.16 -24.67
C GLY A 574 -19.08 11.53 -25.90
N THR A 575 -19.74 11.63 -27.05
CA THR A 575 -19.13 12.19 -28.26
C THR A 575 -18.90 13.69 -28.03
N LEU A 576 -17.66 14.13 -28.20
CA LEU A 576 -17.30 15.56 -28.23
C LEU A 576 -17.21 16.02 -29.68
N TYR A 577 -17.30 17.33 -29.91
CA TYR A 577 -16.96 17.90 -31.20
C TYR A 577 -15.44 17.92 -31.43
N GLU A 578 -15.04 18.19 -32.67
CA GLU A 578 -13.68 18.02 -33.19
C GLU A 578 -12.62 18.93 -32.52
N PHE A 579 -13.04 20.05 -31.92
CA PHE A 579 -12.16 20.97 -31.20
C PHE A 579 -12.58 21.15 -29.75
N ILE A 580 -11.80 20.65 -28.79
CA ILE A 580 -12.00 20.97 -27.37
C ILE A 580 -11.37 22.35 -27.09
N LYS A 581 -12.14 23.25 -26.47
CA LYS A 581 -11.69 24.61 -26.13
C LYS A 581 -11.23 24.73 -24.69
N ASN A 582 -11.92 24.03 -23.80
CA ASN A 582 -11.73 24.19 -22.37
C ASN A 582 -12.19 22.92 -21.65
N VAL A 583 -11.47 22.53 -20.60
CA VAL A 583 -11.89 21.53 -19.63
C VAL A 583 -11.93 22.20 -18.27
N THR A 584 -13.08 22.16 -17.60
CA THR A 584 -13.27 22.72 -16.26
C THR A 584 -13.62 21.61 -15.29
N VAL A 585 -12.89 21.56 -14.18
CA VAL A 585 -13.11 20.62 -13.08
C VAL A 585 -13.59 21.41 -11.89
N THR A 586 -14.69 20.96 -11.30
CA THR A 586 -15.24 21.48 -10.05
C THR A 586 -15.14 20.39 -8.99
N VAL A 587 -14.70 20.75 -7.79
CA VAL A 587 -14.67 19.87 -6.61
C VAL A 587 -15.43 20.55 -5.49
N HIS A 588 -16.34 19.82 -4.84
CA HIS A 588 -17.00 20.26 -3.63
C HIS A 588 -16.17 19.85 -2.41
N ILE A 589 -15.80 20.85 -1.59
CA ILE A 589 -14.99 20.68 -0.39
C ILE A 589 -15.90 20.71 0.83
N THR A 590 -15.92 19.62 1.59
CA THR A 590 -16.72 19.45 2.81
C THR A 590 -15.97 19.94 4.05
N ASP A 591 -14.65 19.72 4.09
CA ASP A 591 -13.80 20.08 5.22
C ASP A 591 -12.53 20.77 4.74
N TYR A 592 -12.17 21.87 5.40
CA TYR A 592 -10.96 22.64 5.13
C TYR A 592 -10.35 23.14 6.45
N ILE A 593 -9.37 22.39 6.96
CA ILE A 593 -8.61 22.73 8.16
C ILE A 593 -7.19 23.07 7.72
N THR A 594 -6.66 24.22 8.15
CA THR A 594 -5.32 24.71 7.78
C THR A 594 -4.46 25.05 9.00
N ALA A 595 -4.79 24.46 10.14
CA ALA A 595 -4.15 24.78 11.42
C ALA A 595 -2.65 24.44 11.39
N GLY A 596 -2.28 23.34 10.72
CA GLY A 596 -0.88 22.94 10.55
C GLY A 596 -0.09 23.97 9.73
N SER A 597 -0.61 24.34 8.56
CA SER A 597 0.01 25.33 7.66
C SER A 597 0.10 26.71 8.30
N THR A 598 -0.96 27.15 8.98
CA THR A 598 -1.01 28.45 9.68
C THR A 598 0.09 28.56 10.73
N ARG A 599 0.31 27.48 11.51
CA ARG A 599 1.34 27.44 12.55
C ARG A 599 2.76 27.37 11.99
N ARG A 600 2.95 26.76 10.81
CA ARG A 600 4.26 26.61 10.15
C ARG A 600 4.63 27.77 9.23
N GLY A 601 3.72 28.73 9.01
CA GLY A 601 3.94 29.84 8.09
C GLY A 601 4.02 29.39 6.63
N ASN A 602 3.36 28.28 6.28
CA ASN A 602 3.22 27.81 4.90
C ASN A 602 2.05 28.52 4.21
N ALA A 603 2.19 28.80 2.92
CA ALA A 603 1.33 29.68 2.15
C ALA A 603 0.16 28.97 1.45
N ASN A 604 -0.54 28.08 2.16
CA ASN A 604 -1.83 27.45 1.84
C ASN A 604 -1.75 25.96 1.41
N PRO A 605 -2.36 25.04 2.18
CA PRO A 605 -2.62 23.68 1.73
C PRO A 605 -3.69 23.70 0.63
N ASP A 606 -3.51 22.90 -0.41
CA ASP A 606 -4.39 22.93 -1.60
C ASP A 606 -4.45 21.56 -2.29
N ILE A 607 -5.31 21.44 -3.30
CA ILE A 607 -5.41 20.28 -4.19
C ILE A 607 -4.93 20.67 -5.58
N TRP A 608 -4.04 19.86 -6.16
CA TRP A 608 -3.76 19.85 -7.58
C TRP A 608 -4.77 18.98 -8.31
N VAL A 609 -5.36 19.56 -9.36
CA VAL A 609 -6.14 18.87 -10.38
C VAL A 609 -5.19 18.54 -11.52
N GLU A 610 -4.95 17.25 -11.74
CA GLU A 610 -4.01 16.76 -12.75
C GLU A 610 -4.75 16.08 -13.90
N PHE A 611 -4.49 16.54 -15.12
CA PHE A 611 -5.11 16.08 -16.35
C PHE A 611 -4.15 15.19 -17.15
N TYR A 612 -4.63 14.07 -17.68
CA TYR A 612 -3.81 13.22 -18.53
C TYR A 612 -3.65 13.83 -19.94
N ASN A 613 -2.42 13.93 -20.44
CA ASN A 613 -2.12 14.53 -21.75
C ASN A 613 -1.76 13.49 -22.83
N GLY A 614 -2.05 12.21 -22.59
CA GLY A 614 -1.72 11.11 -23.51
C GLY A 614 -0.32 10.48 -23.29
N ALA A 615 0.57 11.16 -22.57
CA ALA A 615 1.90 10.63 -22.21
C ALA A 615 2.21 10.73 -20.70
N GLY A 616 1.59 11.68 -20.00
CA GLY A 616 1.79 11.95 -18.58
C GLY A 616 0.70 12.86 -18.01
N TRP A 617 0.97 13.47 -16.86
CA TRP A 617 0.02 14.27 -16.09
C TRP A 617 0.45 15.74 -16.04
N THR A 618 -0.48 16.64 -16.36
CA THR A 618 -0.30 18.11 -16.24
C THR A 618 -1.20 18.64 -15.12
N GLY A 619 -0.63 19.33 -14.14
CA GLY A 619 -1.34 19.78 -12.92
C GLY A 619 -1.59 21.27 -12.83
N VAL A 620 -2.74 21.66 -12.26
CA VAL A 620 -3.09 23.04 -11.91
C VAL A 620 -3.64 23.07 -10.47
N PRO A 621 -3.24 24.01 -9.61
CA PRO A 621 -3.84 24.17 -8.29
C PRO A 621 -5.31 24.60 -8.39
N LEU A 622 -6.15 24.03 -7.52
CA LEU A 622 -7.57 24.33 -7.46
C LEU A 622 -7.86 25.68 -6.77
N GLY A 623 -6.94 26.15 -5.91
CA GLY A 623 -7.08 27.43 -5.23
C GLY A 623 -8.09 27.39 -4.09
N ILE A 624 -8.10 26.31 -3.30
CA ILE A 624 -9.04 26.14 -2.20
C ILE A 624 -8.77 27.18 -1.11
N THR A 625 -9.84 27.82 -0.62
CA THR A 625 -9.76 28.83 0.45
C THR A 625 -10.77 28.59 1.58
N GLY A 626 -11.52 27.49 1.53
CA GLY A 626 -12.61 27.18 2.46
C GLY A 626 -13.37 25.93 2.03
N THR A 627 -14.58 25.77 2.56
CA THR A 627 -15.55 24.76 2.12
C THR A 627 -16.42 25.29 0.97
N GLY A 628 -17.02 24.39 0.19
CA GLY A 628 -17.85 24.72 -0.97
C GLY A 628 -17.23 24.32 -2.32
N ASN A 629 -17.78 24.86 -3.41
CA ASN A 629 -17.36 24.51 -4.77
C ASN A 629 -16.18 25.35 -5.24
N PHE A 630 -15.10 24.68 -5.64
CA PHE A 630 -13.94 25.30 -6.26
C PHE A 630 -13.76 24.74 -7.66
N SER A 631 -13.41 25.59 -8.63
CA SER A 631 -13.28 25.19 -10.03
C SER A 631 -11.97 25.67 -10.63
N VAL A 632 -11.38 24.83 -11.49
CA VAL A 632 -10.20 25.17 -12.28
C VAL A 632 -10.41 24.75 -13.73
N SER A 633 -9.95 25.60 -14.65
CA SER A 633 -10.05 25.39 -16.08
C SER A 633 -8.67 25.23 -16.70
N ILE A 634 -8.53 24.36 -17.70
CA ILE A 634 -7.29 24.17 -18.45
C ILE A 634 -7.52 24.33 -19.96
N GLN A 635 -6.61 25.07 -20.59
CA GLN A 635 -6.57 25.32 -22.04
C GLN A 635 -5.26 24.81 -22.69
N ASP A 636 -4.54 23.93 -22.00
CA ASP A 636 -3.29 23.35 -22.48
C ASP A 636 -3.54 22.52 -23.76
N PRO A 637 -2.95 22.88 -24.92
CA PRO A 637 -3.19 22.19 -26.18
C PRO A 637 -2.90 20.69 -26.16
N THR A 638 -1.95 20.25 -25.34
CA THR A 638 -1.57 18.83 -25.23
C THR A 638 -2.67 18.01 -24.56
N VAL A 639 -3.29 18.56 -23.50
CA VAL A 639 -4.44 17.96 -22.81
C VAL A 639 -5.66 17.98 -23.74
N LEU A 640 -5.95 19.14 -24.35
CA LEU A 640 -7.12 19.31 -25.23
C LEU A 640 -7.09 18.36 -26.45
N GLN A 641 -5.91 18.15 -27.05
CA GLN A 641 -5.76 17.18 -28.15
C GLN A 641 -5.89 15.74 -27.66
N ALA A 642 -5.25 15.38 -26.53
CA ALA A 642 -5.29 14.03 -26.01
C ALA A 642 -6.71 13.59 -25.64
N TRP A 643 -7.49 14.49 -25.04
CA TRP A 643 -8.87 14.24 -24.60
C TRP A 643 -9.87 14.13 -25.75
N GLY A 644 -9.45 14.41 -26.99
CA GLY A 644 -10.19 14.01 -28.19
C GLY A 644 -10.40 12.49 -28.25
N ASN A 645 -9.44 11.70 -27.74
CA ASN A 645 -9.62 10.28 -27.50
C ASN A 645 -10.29 10.06 -26.15
N GLN A 646 -11.42 9.34 -26.14
CA GLN A 646 -12.17 9.04 -24.92
C GLN A 646 -11.31 8.33 -23.87
N ASN A 647 -10.41 7.43 -24.28
CA ASN A 647 -9.55 6.65 -23.38
C ASN A 647 -8.48 7.47 -22.65
N ASN A 648 -8.31 8.75 -23.01
CA ASN A 648 -7.33 9.63 -22.38
C ASN A 648 -7.99 10.67 -21.45
N ARG A 649 -9.32 10.63 -21.30
CA ARG A 649 -10.08 11.60 -20.49
C ARG A 649 -9.99 11.24 -19.00
N ASP A 650 -8.77 11.18 -18.51
CA ASP A 650 -8.47 10.79 -17.14
C ASP A 650 -8.04 12.00 -16.32
N LEU A 651 -8.54 12.03 -15.09
CA LEU A 651 -8.29 13.08 -14.12
C LEU A 651 -7.75 12.45 -12.84
N ARG A 652 -6.88 13.14 -12.12
CA ARG A 652 -6.59 12.78 -10.74
C ARG A 652 -6.44 13.99 -9.82
N LEU A 653 -6.79 13.81 -8.56
CA LEU A 653 -6.68 14.83 -7.52
C LEU A 653 -5.55 14.49 -6.56
N ARG A 654 -4.69 15.46 -6.24
CA ARG A 654 -3.53 15.27 -5.35
C ARG A 654 -3.38 16.43 -4.39
N ALA A 655 -3.26 16.17 -3.10
CA ALA A 655 -2.98 17.24 -2.14
C ALA A 655 -1.54 17.76 -2.27
N ILE A 656 -1.38 19.05 -2.00
CA ILE A 656 -0.11 19.75 -1.97
C ILE A 656 -0.05 20.66 -0.75
N ASN A 657 1.17 20.88 -0.24
CA ASN A 657 1.43 21.79 0.87
C ASN A 657 0.65 21.47 2.17
N MET A 658 0.37 20.19 2.43
CA MET A 658 -0.33 19.78 3.65
C MET A 658 0.66 19.78 4.82
N ASP A 659 0.31 20.39 5.94
CA ASP A 659 1.18 20.50 7.10
C ASP A 659 0.59 19.90 8.37
N GLU A 660 1.47 19.47 9.25
CA GLU A 660 1.14 19.08 10.62
C GLU A 660 2.11 19.80 11.56
N PHE A 661 1.59 20.71 12.39
CA PHE A 661 2.36 21.30 13.47
C PHE A 661 2.35 20.38 14.69
N ASN A 662 1.17 19.83 15.03
CA ASN A 662 0.97 18.79 16.03
C ASN A 662 -0.35 18.04 15.74
N ILE A 663 -0.70 17.06 16.57
CA ILE A 663 -1.91 16.22 16.41
C ILE A 663 -3.25 16.99 16.48
N THR A 664 -3.27 18.22 17.01
CA THR A 664 -4.45 19.11 16.99
C THR A 664 -4.38 20.22 15.95
N ASP A 665 -3.17 20.59 15.53
CA ASP A 665 -2.90 21.63 14.54
C ASP A 665 -2.35 20.94 13.28
N TYR A 666 -3.25 20.37 12.49
CA TYR A 666 -2.95 19.70 11.23
C TYR A 666 -3.82 20.23 10.10
N ASP A 667 -3.43 19.93 8.87
CA ASP A 667 -4.20 20.27 7.69
C ASP A 667 -5.07 19.08 7.26
N LEU A 668 -6.32 19.39 6.92
CA LEU A 668 -7.32 18.46 6.42
C LEU A 668 -8.03 19.10 5.23
N ILE A 669 -8.10 18.38 4.12
CA ILE A 669 -8.99 18.73 3.02
C ILE A 669 -9.82 17.51 2.68
N ALA A 670 -11.14 17.64 2.75
CA ALA A 670 -12.07 16.59 2.33
C ALA A 670 -13.08 17.14 1.31
N GLY A 671 -13.48 16.29 0.38
CA GLY A 671 -14.51 16.56 -0.62
C GLY A 671 -15.28 15.30 -0.96
N ASP A 672 -16.51 15.46 -1.44
CA ASP A 672 -17.46 14.38 -1.69
C ASP A 672 -17.94 14.32 -3.14
N GLU A 673 -17.91 15.44 -3.87
CA GLU A 673 -18.42 15.54 -5.23
C GLU A 673 -17.37 16.15 -6.19
N VAL A 674 -17.22 15.55 -7.37
CA VAL A 674 -16.38 16.05 -8.47
C VAL A 674 -17.20 16.13 -9.76
N TRP A 675 -17.06 17.23 -10.48
CA TRP A 675 -17.66 17.44 -11.79
C TRP A 675 -16.62 17.85 -12.81
N VAL A 676 -16.73 17.31 -14.01
CA VAL A 676 -15.97 17.73 -15.18
C VAL A 676 -16.93 18.26 -16.24
N SER A 677 -16.66 19.45 -16.75
CA SER A 677 -17.33 20.05 -17.90
C SER A 677 -16.33 20.32 -19.03
N ILE A 678 -16.76 20.08 -20.26
CA ILE A 678 -15.94 20.22 -21.46
C ILE A 678 -16.70 21.06 -22.48
N ASP A 679 -16.08 22.16 -22.89
CA ASP A 679 -16.53 22.97 -24.02
C ASP A 679 -15.86 22.46 -25.30
N SER A 680 -16.67 22.00 -26.26
CA SER A 680 -16.20 21.56 -27.57
C SER A 680 -16.91 22.27 -28.71
N GLU A 681 -16.24 22.43 -29.84
CA GLU A 681 -16.72 23.12 -31.03
C GLU A 681 -16.58 22.27 -32.28
N ARG A 682 -17.56 22.43 -33.18
CA ARG A 682 -17.55 21.87 -34.53
C ARG A 682 -17.55 23.00 -35.55
N GLU A 683 -16.61 22.94 -36.50
CA GLU A 683 -16.47 23.85 -37.62
C GLU A 683 -17.38 23.40 -38.78
N MET A 684 -17.34 22.13 -39.19
CA MET A 684 -18.05 21.68 -40.40
C MET A 684 -19.31 20.85 -40.11
N PHE A 685 -20.47 21.26 -40.60
CA PHE A 685 -21.72 20.50 -40.53
C PHE A 685 -21.87 19.55 -41.70
N ASN A 686 -21.86 18.25 -41.45
CA ASN A 686 -21.98 17.23 -42.50
C ASN A 686 -23.45 16.89 -42.73
N SER A 687 -23.85 16.78 -43.99
CA SER A 687 -25.09 16.11 -44.37
C SER A 687 -25.03 14.61 -44.05
N SER A 688 -26.18 13.95 -44.04
CA SER A 688 -26.21 12.49 -44.19
C SER A 688 -25.62 12.08 -45.55
N TRP A 689 -25.25 10.81 -45.71
CA TRP A 689 -24.91 10.25 -47.02
C TRP A 689 -26.07 10.49 -48.00
N VAL A 690 -25.78 11.13 -49.12
CA VAL A 690 -26.74 11.39 -50.21
C VAL A 690 -26.39 10.44 -51.36
N PRO A 691 -27.24 9.44 -51.68
CA PRO A 691 -26.99 8.48 -52.76
C PRO A 691 -26.83 9.11 -54.15
#